data_AF-A0A1A8XZ72-F1
#
_entry.id   AF-A0A1A8XZ72-F1
#
_cell.length_a   1.000
_cell.length_b   1.000
_cell.length_c   1.000
_cell.angle_alpha   90.00
_cell.angle_beta   90.00
_cell.angle_gamma   90.00
#
_symmetry.space_group_name_H-M   'P 1'
#
loop_
_entity.id
_entity.type
_entity.pdbx_description
1 polymer ?
#
loop_
_entity_poly.entity_id
_entity_poly.type
_entity_poly.pdbx_seq_one_letter_code
_entity_poly.pdbx_strand_id
1 'polypeptide(L)'
;MAVVTGFAWSLECDIHVLSGMTTLPLRDLLTVTIDNELSLPIGALAPSLQTAVGLGSVSLEPEFKRTRPDTMTAQGKTLVHGNGIDFELETGRVIALPVATGQRRMRNFLVWAELQIVEYIKDTEEMPVGDDRSALGVPVVVEVTVGGGNSGSNSSSTGPATPIARTALAVIRIHIHDRIRKWWPTPEKMRVVAHSAGASPRLLADFDDGVAADITEWPSVIEGLGLTWTSANPARVQVDATSGRLRSTGTPSPSPVNIQATLNHPALPAGFAPSAPVRAHVAAAWPLPRPVSFIAGPGPQHFESATNILFLADGFIAGEEARFRELVARLADPIVSREDMQPFKLLRESINFWGLFLASEESGTTLLSEHLAPLGNAPFKLDEVPDTDLEDTAGALTLERLIRFLGLPVLVDFGVGESDSAAFTRLVPLLANDFVLPLQFNNIDLAMFAAWRRLAGRSLVESRDTLFAVQAGGRPFVGRRPPHSPSLDSRRIEDGDIAALVGALYCDVKDGGAPQRLPVGRVWERPSPVRRGKDAGLVCVLSRASSFGAVTVTDTVFGPKHVLAKLWRYNGTEDEMAARQTGRATFVLRPSMVNPAHGASPNMVLPIMHELGHVFGLVDEYGGKRPTDQVDPPKAFPNGQWRYELFRRSGDPLGPYDAPTTLPTDQRISPSKIVWAAWARLRAAGELVARPEIVGTTVHVQLRKKHARDFALDMQVKIRQRPLLGPTGTRSSPAMRIIDIDITRDEVQLECHPNFTPADTYDFDVLPSRLAPVLMLPLRRPGSEPLARREQPLVAPEILAHIGESGGPLNAAANNPMRPCTAASSPVAPQFPSNLPATLTRTPEMERATFRRHNIVGLYQGGLGVDCGAYHPAGDCMMRGAIEEPRTQSILSADTAEYRPFCHVCRYWLVDRIDPSKHRALDDLYDPSYPGPRPYE
;
A
#
# COMPACT_ATOMS: atom_id res chain seq x y z
N MET A 1 -22.90 44.39 -13.08
CA MET A 1 -23.42 43.07 -12.72
C MET A 1 -22.24 42.13 -12.57
N ALA A 2 -22.15 41.37 -11.49
CA ALA A 2 -21.16 40.32 -11.31
C ALA A 2 -21.89 39.00 -11.03
N VAL A 3 -21.49 37.92 -11.69
CA VAL A 3 -21.98 36.57 -11.41
C VAL A 3 -20.86 35.85 -10.66
N VAL A 4 -21.14 35.46 -9.42
CA VAL A 4 -20.21 34.68 -8.60
C VAL A 4 -20.47 33.20 -8.84
N THR A 5 -19.51 32.50 -9.41
CA THR A 5 -19.45 31.03 -9.42
C THR A 5 -18.30 30.61 -8.51
N GLY A 6 -18.62 30.06 -7.34
CA GLY A 6 -17.62 29.62 -6.37
C GLY A 6 -16.91 28.33 -6.80
N PHE A 7 -15.60 28.28 -6.60
CA PHE A 7 -14.82 27.04 -6.69
C PHE A 7 -14.85 26.32 -5.34
N ALA A 8 -15.17 25.03 -5.35
CA ALA A 8 -14.99 24.16 -4.20
C ALA A 8 -13.57 23.58 -4.24
N TRP A 9 -12.77 23.86 -3.20
CA TRP A 9 -11.48 23.19 -2.99
C TRP A 9 -11.71 21.92 -2.19
N SER A 10 -11.24 20.77 -2.69
CA SER A 10 -11.13 19.54 -1.91
C SER A 10 -9.81 19.55 -1.13
N LEU A 11 -9.79 20.27 0.00
CA LEU A 11 -8.73 20.13 0.99
C LEU A 11 -9.03 18.85 1.80
N GLU A 12 -8.27 17.77 1.57
CA GLU A 12 -8.35 16.57 2.41
C GLU A 12 -7.68 16.84 3.78
N CYS A 13 -8.44 17.47 4.67
CA CYS A 13 -8.19 17.48 6.10
C CYS A 13 -9.11 16.46 6.78
N ASP A 14 -8.54 15.51 7.53
CA ASP A 14 -9.30 14.57 8.36
C ASP A 14 -9.93 15.29 9.57
N ILE A 15 -11.09 15.90 9.35
CA ILE A 15 -11.90 16.51 10.40
C ILE A 15 -12.70 15.41 11.10
N HIS A 16 -12.19 14.94 12.24
CA HIS A 16 -12.90 14.01 13.12
C HIS A 16 -14.14 14.66 13.77
N VAL A 17 -15.29 14.57 13.09
CA VAL A 17 -16.59 14.97 13.64
C VAL A 17 -17.02 13.98 14.73
N LEU A 18 -16.84 14.36 16.00
CA LEU A 18 -17.44 13.66 17.14
C LEU A 18 -18.97 13.83 17.09
N SER A 19 -19.71 12.74 17.00
CA SER A 19 -21.16 12.76 16.80
C SER A 19 -21.93 13.14 18.07
N GLY A 20 -22.48 14.35 18.13
CA GLY A 20 -23.30 14.80 19.25
C GLY A 20 -24.25 15.96 18.90
N MET A 21 -25.55 15.65 18.81
CA MET A 21 -26.71 16.57 18.78
C MET A 21 -27.02 17.38 17.49
N THR A 22 -28.21 17.11 16.96
CA THR A 22 -29.18 18.01 16.27
C THR A 22 -28.71 19.19 15.40
N THR A 23 -28.95 19.00 14.10
CA THR A 23 -29.11 19.97 12.99
C THR A 23 -29.44 21.44 13.32
N LEU A 24 -28.53 22.36 12.93
CA LEU A 24 -28.82 23.70 12.40
C LEU A 24 -27.82 24.03 11.26
N PRO A 25 -28.16 24.89 10.29
CA PRO A 25 -27.30 25.17 9.13
C PRO A 25 -26.25 26.25 9.42
N LEU A 26 -24.97 25.96 9.17
CA LEU A 26 -23.92 26.98 9.18
C LEU A 26 -23.95 27.80 7.88
N ARG A 27 -24.20 29.10 8.03
CA ARG A 27 -23.53 30.16 7.28
C ARG A 27 -22.89 31.11 8.31
N ASP A 28 -21.98 31.95 7.83
CA ASP A 28 -21.37 33.07 8.56
C ASP A 28 -20.46 32.68 9.75
N LEU A 29 -19.24 32.17 9.46
CA LEU A 29 -18.10 32.28 10.38
C LEU A 29 -16.72 32.04 9.71
N LEU A 30 -16.33 32.89 8.75
CA LEU A 30 -14.91 33.17 8.48
C LEU A 30 -14.76 34.53 7.79
N THR A 31 -14.01 35.45 8.41
CA THR A 31 -13.58 36.72 7.80
C THR A 31 -12.06 36.72 7.76
N VAL A 32 -11.50 36.74 6.56
CA VAL A 32 -10.04 36.84 6.36
C VAL A 32 -9.72 38.27 5.94
N THR A 33 -9.01 39.00 6.79
CA THR A 33 -8.45 40.31 6.44
C THR A 33 -7.16 40.08 5.64
N ILE A 34 -7.01 40.77 4.51
CA ILE A 34 -5.78 40.81 3.73
C ILE A 34 -5.38 42.28 3.65
N ASP A 35 -4.32 42.66 4.35
CA ASP A 35 -3.72 43.99 4.21
C ASP A 35 -2.91 44.05 2.91
N ASN A 36 -3.29 44.97 2.03
CA ASN A 36 -2.53 45.36 0.84
C ASN A 36 -2.33 46.87 0.89
N GLU A 37 -1.09 47.33 0.72
CA GLU A 37 -0.81 48.76 0.64
C GLU A 37 -1.45 49.37 -0.62
N LEU A 38 -2.22 50.45 -0.43
CA LEU A 38 -2.67 51.30 -1.53
C LEU A 38 -2.57 52.78 -1.11
N SER A 39 -1.98 53.59 -1.98
CA SER A 39 -1.65 54.99 -1.68
C SER A 39 -2.81 55.96 -1.95
N LEU A 40 -2.75 57.13 -1.28
CA LEU A 40 -3.54 58.36 -1.48
C LEU A 40 -4.96 58.39 -0.86
N PRO A 41 -5.50 59.57 -0.46
CA PRO A 41 -4.86 60.87 -0.18
C PRO A 41 -5.21 61.45 1.22
N ILE A 42 -4.76 62.67 1.50
CA ILE A 42 -4.95 63.41 2.76
C ILE A 42 -6.44 63.74 3.03
N GLY A 43 -6.92 63.47 4.25
CA GLY A 43 -8.22 63.93 4.78
C GLY A 43 -8.25 63.88 6.30
N ALA A 44 -8.60 64.98 6.97
CA ALA A 44 -8.43 65.12 8.42
C ALA A 44 -9.64 64.66 9.26
N LEU A 45 -9.38 64.09 10.45
CA LEU A 45 -9.93 64.48 11.77
C LEU A 45 -9.38 63.59 12.91
N ALA A 46 -9.53 64.03 14.16
CA ALA A 46 -9.06 63.37 15.40
C ALA A 46 -9.98 63.82 16.59
N PRO A 47 -9.72 63.49 17.88
CA PRO A 47 -8.92 62.42 18.52
C PRO A 47 -9.68 61.65 19.64
N SER A 48 -9.09 60.58 20.20
CA SER A 48 -9.22 60.03 21.60
C SER A 48 -8.83 58.53 21.64
N LEU A 49 -8.39 57.89 22.74
CA LEU A 49 -8.23 58.27 24.16
C LEU A 49 -7.03 57.51 24.80
N GLN A 50 -6.55 57.99 25.97
CA GLN A 50 -5.51 57.39 26.84
C GLN A 50 -6.08 56.18 27.65
N THR A 51 -5.39 55.40 28.50
CA THR A 51 -4.07 55.40 29.23
C THR A 51 -3.76 53.89 29.56
N ALA A 52 -2.67 53.37 30.19
CA ALA A 52 -1.49 53.82 30.96
C ALA A 52 -0.35 52.77 30.77
N VAL A 53 0.96 53.08 30.79
CA VAL A 53 1.89 53.41 31.90
C VAL A 53 2.00 52.36 33.01
N GLY A 54 3.22 51.79 33.19
CA GLY A 54 3.57 50.85 34.26
C GLY A 54 5.03 50.36 34.20
N LEU A 55 6.00 51.23 34.46
CA LEU A 55 7.45 50.89 34.49
C LEU A 55 7.89 50.30 35.84
N GLY A 56 8.87 49.39 35.81
CA GLY A 56 9.57 48.89 37.00
C GLY A 56 10.98 48.40 36.65
N SER A 57 12.00 48.92 37.32
CA SER A 57 13.42 48.68 37.03
C SER A 57 14.24 48.49 38.31
N VAL A 58 15.09 47.45 38.37
CA VAL A 58 16.08 47.22 39.44
C VAL A 58 17.40 46.74 38.81
N SER A 59 18.52 46.98 39.51
CA SER A 59 19.89 46.96 39.00
C SER A 59 20.67 45.65 39.29
N LEU A 60 21.83 45.55 38.62
CA LEU A 60 23.04 44.79 38.96
C LEU A 60 23.52 45.06 40.42
N GLU A 61 24.49 44.36 41.05
CA GLU A 61 25.66 43.61 40.51
C GLU A 61 26.12 42.42 41.44
N PRO A 62 27.41 42.03 41.74
CA PRO A 62 27.79 40.59 41.80
C PRO A 62 28.50 40.11 43.10
N GLU A 63 28.88 38.81 43.18
CA GLU A 63 30.10 38.39 43.92
C GLU A 63 30.71 37.03 43.46
N PHE A 64 31.77 36.54 44.11
CA PHE A 64 32.85 35.75 43.48
C PHE A 64 33.46 34.64 44.39
N LYS A 65 34.06 33.59 43.76
CA LYS A 65 35.13 32.64 44.25
C LYS A 65 34.75 31.19 44.63
N ARG A 66 35.40 30.25 43.90
CA ARG A 66 36.23 29.06 44.31
C ARG A 66 35.78 28.22 45.54
N THR A 67 35.78 26.88 45.46
CA THR A 67 37.03 26.06 45.53
C THR A 67 37.02 24.68 44.82
N ARG A 68 38.23 24.13 44.65
CA ARG A 68 38.67 22.74 44.36
C ARG A 68 39.62 22.29 45.51
N PRO A 69 40.29 21.11 45.55
CA PRO A 69 40.42 19.98 44.59
C PRO A 69 40.00 18.63 45.24
N ASP A 70 40.37 17.39 44.86
CA ASP A 70 41.16 16.74 43.78
C ASP A 70 40.55 15.33 43.52
N THR A 71 41.11 14.17 43.10
CA THR A 71 42.41 13.58 42.69
C THR A 71 42.09 12.26 41.89
N MET A 72 42.95 11.42 41.25
CA MET A 72 44.37 11.38 40.85
C MET A 72 44.58 10.32 39.72
N THR A 73 45.41 10.57 38.69
CA THR A 73 46.15 9.57 37.83
C THR A 73 45.38 8.50 37.01
N ALA A 74 45.86 7.98 35.86
CA ALA A 74 47.14 8.04 35.12
C ALA A 74 46.87 7.80 33.60
N GLN A 75 47.81 7.82 32.63
CA GLN A 75 48.99 8.64 32.27
C GLN A 75 49.40 8.26 30.82
N GLY A 76 50.00 9.17 30.04
CA GLY A 76 50.57 8.88 28.70
C GLY A 76 50.12 9.88 27.61
N LYS A 77 50.68 11.10 27.52
CA LYS A 77 51.99 11.49 26.92
C LYS A 77 52.15 11.15 25.43
N THR A 78 52.62 12.05 24.55
CA THR A 78 52.70 13.53 24.50
C THR A 78 53.03 13.95 23.06
N LEU A 79 52.46 15.04 22.52
CA LEU A 79 53.22 16.03 21.73
C LEU A 79 52.42 17.34 21.61
N VAL A 80 53.09 18.49 21.72
CA VAL A 80 52.47 19.82 21.73
C VAL A 80 53.38 20.85 21.05
N HIS A 81 52.85 21.51 20.02
CA HIS A 81 53.10 22.90 19.61
C HIS A 81 51.90 23.30 18.72
N GLY A 82 51.32 24.49 18.81
CA GLY A 82 51.55 25.58 19.76
C GLY A 82 51.51 26.95 19.08
N ASN A 83 50.31 27.55 18.99
CA ASN A 83 50.02 28.99 18.99
C ASN A 83 48.50 29.18 18.80
N GLY A 84 47.91 30.17 19.48
CA GLY A 84 46.48 30.51 19.35
C GLY A 84 46.29 31.84 18.61
N ILE A 85 45.10 32.00 18.03
CA ILE A 85 44.55 33.28 17.56
C ILE A 85 43.08 33.28 17.97
N ASP A 86 42.62 34.35 18.62
CA ASP A 86 41.22 34.54 19.00
C ASP A 86 40.39 34.95 17.77
N PHE A 87 39.16 34.44 17.67
CA PHE A 87 38.21 34.86 16.62
C PHE A 87 37.30 35.96 17.14
N GLU A 88 37.61 37.20 16.75
CA GLU A 88 36.73 38.35 16.90
C GLU A 88 35.63 38.32 15.82
N LEU A 89 34.39 38.65 16.19
CA LEU A 89 33.21 38.50 15.35
C LEU A 89 32.94 39.78 14.54
N GLU A 90 33.73 40.02 13.49
CA GLU A 90 33.46 41.13 12.55
C GLU A 90 32.25 40.84 11.65
N THR A 91 31.32 41.80 11.60
CA THR A 91 30.10 41.73 10.80
C THR A 91 30.28 42.38 9.42
N GLY A 92 30.01 41.59 8.37
CA GLY A 92 29.62 42.09 7.06
C GLY A 92 30.76 42.42 6.08
N ARG A 93 30.82 41.66 4.99
CA ARG A 93 31.51 42.09 3.76
C ARG A 93 30.74 41.64 2.52
N VAL A 94 30.06 42.59 1.88
CA VAL A 94 29.63 42.45 0.49
C VAL A 94 30.84 42.70 -0.40
N ILE A 95 31.14 41.79 -1.32
CA ILE A 95 32.17 41.99 -2.34
C ILE A 95 31.48 42.30 -3.66
N ALA A 96 31.43 43.59 -4.03
CA ALA A 96 31.03 44.02 -5.37
C ALA A 96 32.28 44.19 -6.24
N LEU A 97 32.26 43.60 -7.45
CA LEU A 97 33.25 43.84 -8.50
C LEU A 97 32.61 44.71 -9.60
N PRO A 98 33.26 45.78 -10.06
CA PRO A 98 32.73 46.62 -11.14
C PRO A 98 33.17 46.11 -12.52
N VAL A 99 32.37 46.37 -13.56
CA VAL A 99 32.85 46.77 -14.91
C VAL A 99 31.69 47.27 -15.81
N ALA A 100 32.01 48.30 -16.61
CA ALA A 100 31.35 48.89 -17.79
C ALA A 100 29.91 48.53 -18.22
N THR A 101 29.17 49.56 -18.63
CA THR A 101 27.82 49.50 -19.21
C THR A 101 27.81 49.14 -20.72
N GLY A 102 26.78 48.38 -21.16
CA GLY A 102 26.50 48.14 -22.57
C GLY A 102 25.10 47.57 -22.82
N GLN A 103 24.21 48.32 -23.48
CA GLN A 103 22.83 47.87 -23.75
C GLN A 103 22.76 46.81 -24.87
N ARG A 104 22.01 45.71 -24.66
CA ARG A 104 21.24 45.00 -25.71
C ARG A 104 20.09 44.17 -25.13
N ARG A 105 19.17 43.76 -26.03
CA ARG A 105 17.79 43.35 -25.73
C ARG A 105 17.67 42.01 -24.99
N MET A 106 16.82 41.99 -23.96
CA MET A 106 16.35 40.80 -23.22
C MET A 106 15.67 39.74 -24.10
N ARG A 107 15.75 38.47 -23.67
CA ARG A 107 14.77 37.41 -23.93
C ARG A 107 14.59 36.57 -22.65
N ASN A 108 13.35 36.30 -22.26
CA ASN A 108 13.04 35.61 -21.03
C ASN A 108 13.38 34.11 -21.12
N PHE A 109 14.03 33.58 -20.08
CA PHE A 109 14.05 32.16 -19.76
C PHE A 109 13.14 31.92 -18.56
N LEU A 110 12.54 30.74 -18.45
CA LEU A 110 11.69 30.36 -17.33
C LEU A 110 12.12 28.99 -16.80
N VAL A 111 12.44 28.91 -15.52
CA VAL A 111 12.76 27.68 -14.80
C VAL A 111 11.94 27.70 -13.52
N TRP A 112 11.09 26.68 -13.33
CA TRP A 112 10.27 26.51 -12.13
C TRP A 112 10.32 25.04 -11.71
N ALA A 113 10.48 24.82 -10.41
CA ALA A 113 10.35 23.52 -9.76
C ALA A 113 9.22 23.60 -8.74
N GLU A 114 8.41 22.54 -8.62
CA GLU A 114 7.20 22.56 -7.80
C GLU A 114 7.54 22.41 -6.31
N LEU A 115 7.66 23.55 -5.64
CA LEU A 115 7.76 23.67 -4.18
C LEU A 115 6.98 24.94 -3.79
N GLN A 116 5.98 24.83 -2.90
CA GLN A 116 5.18 25.98 -2.49
C GLN A 116 5.97 26.94 -1.59
N ILE A 117 6.75 27.80 -2.23
CA ILE A 117 7.42 28.95 -1.61
C ILE A 117 6.78 30.21 -2.20
N VAL A 118 6.15 31.01 -1.33
CA VAL A 118 5.60 32.31 -1.70
C VAL A 118 6.76 33.28 -1.97
N GLU A 119 6.65 34.00 -3.09
CA GLU A 119 7.49 35.13 -3.53
C GLU A 119 8.85 35.35 -2.82
N TYR A 120 9.96 34.94 -3.45
CA TYR A 120 11.11 35.85 -3.65
C TYR A 120 12.06 35.37 -4.77
N ILE A 121 11.69 35.61 -6.03
CA ILE A 121 12.66 35.65 -7.15
C ILE A 121 12.46 36.97 -7.90
N LYS A 122 13.10 38.00 -7.38
CA LYS A 122 13.49 39.22 -8.09
C LYS A 122 15.01 39.34 -7.93
N ASP A 123 15.65 39.95 -8.93
CA ASP A 123 17.08 40.28 -8.95
C ASP A 123 18.04 39.07 -9.05
N THR A 124 17.93 38.32 -10.16
CA THR A 124 19.06 37.58 -10.75
C THR A 124 19.43 38.19 -12.11
N GLU A 125 20.59 38.86 -12.19
CA GLU A 125 21.15 39.33 -13.47
C GLU A 125 21.82 38.20 -14.27
N GLU A 126 22.08 38.43 -15.56
CA GLU A 126 22.42 37.38 -16.53
C GLU A 126 23.74 36.66 -16.23
N MET A 127 23.71 35.32 -16.16
CA MET A 127 24.91 34.50 -16.33
C MET A 127 25.42 34.62 -17.78
N PRO A 128 26.74 34.70 -18.01
CA PRO A 128 27.31 34.84 -19.36
C PRO A 128 27.12 33.56 -20.18
N VAL A 129 26.23 33.61 -21.17
CA VAL A 129 25.92 32.46 -22.03
C VAL A 129 26.95 32.30 -23.15
N GLY A 130 27.76 31.25 -23.08
CA GLY A 130 28.56 30.77 -24.22
C GLY A 130 27.70 30.02 -25.25
N ASP A 131 28.17 29.94 -26.51
CA ASP A 131 27.44 29.32 -27.62
C ASP A 131 27.34 27.78 -27.56
N ASP A 132 28.08 27.11 -26.66
CA ASP A 132 28.04 25.64 -26.51
C ASP A 132 26.84 25.16 -25.67
N ARG A 133 25.64 25.39 -26.22
CA ARG A 133 24.35 25.07 -25.59
C ARG A 133 23.97 23.58 -25.69
N SER A 134 24.80 22.71 -25.15
CA SER A 134 24.60 21.25 -25.18
C SER A 134 23.99 20.70 -23.88
N ALA A 135 22.71 21.01 -23.63
CA ALA A 135 21.81 20.29 -22.71
C ALA A 135 22.34 19.95 -21.29
N LEU A 136 23.10 20.85 -20.66
CA LEU A 136 23.55 20.68 -19.28
C LEU A 136 22.38 20.83 -18.28
N GLY A 137 22.13 19.79 -17.49
CA GLY A 137 21.15 19.84 -16.41
C GLY A 137 21.64 20.72 -15.26
N VAL A 138 20.88 21.75 -14.91
CA VAL A 138 21.29 22.76 -13.93
C VAL A 138 20.92 22.28 -12.51
N PRO A 139 21.87 22.27 -11.54
CA PRO A 139 21.53 22.09 -10.15
C PRO A 139 20.91 23.38 -9.61
N VAL A 140 19.68 23.29 -9.09
CA VAL A 140 19.02 24.39 -8.37
C VAL A 140 18.96 24.03 -6.90
N VAL A 141 19.41 24.97 -6.07
CA VAL A 141 19.35 24.88 -4.61
C VAL A 141 18.10 25.62 -4.14
N VAL A 142 17.23 24.92 -3.42
CA VAL A 142 16.06 25.51 -2.79
C VAL A 142 16.22 25.38 -1.27
N GLU A 143 16.30 26.54 -0.59
CA GLU A 143 16.26 26.57 0.87
C GLU A 143 14.81 26.50 1.35
N VAL A 144 14.46 25.43 2.07
CA VAL A 144 13.10 25.20 2.56
C VAL A 144 13.06 25.39 4.07
N THR A 145 12.77 26.63 4.50
CA THR A 145 12.58 26.96 5.91
C THR A 145 11.21 26.49 6.38
N VAL A 146 11.14 25.26 6.90
CA VAL A 146 9.89 24.73 7.47
C VAL A 146 9.64 25.43 8.81
N GLY A 147 8.77 26.44 8.78
CA GLY A 147 8.29 27.12 9.98
C GLY A 147 7.55 26.14 10.90
N GLY A 148 8.12 25.89 12.08
CA GLY A 148 7.54 25.00 13.09
C GLY A 148 6.28 25.59 13.73
N GLY A 149 5.16 25.53 13.01
CA GLY A 149 3.86 25.95 13.50
C GLY A 149 3.39 25.04 14.63
N ASN A 150 3.40 25.53 15.87
CA ASN A 150 2.77 24.85 17.00
C ASN A 150 1.25 24.78 16.77
N SER A 151 0.78 23.64 16.26
CA SER A 151 -0.64 23.26 16.26
C SER A 151 -1.09 23.09 17.72
N GLY A 152 -1.68 24.15 18.28
CA GLY A 152 -1.85 24.32 19.72
C GLY A 152 -2.72 23.28 20.40
N SER A 153 -2.11 22.19 20.89
CA SER A 153 -2.65 21.37 21.96
C SER A 153 -2.47 22.10 23.29
N ASN A 154 -3.56 22.23 24.06
CA ASN A 154 -3.55 23.01 25.31
C ASN A 154 -2.87 22.26 26.46
N SER A 155 -1.53 22.27 26.49
CA SER A 155 -0.72 21.85 27.65
C SER A 155 -0.13 23.08 28.35
N SER A 156 -0.52 23.31 29.60
CA SER A 156 -0.20 24.53 30.36
C SER A 156 1.20 24.50 31.00
N SER A 157 2.24 24.21 30.22
CA SER A 157 3.64 24.33 30.66
C SER A 157 4.21 25.70 30.31
N THR A 158 4.53 26.50 31.34
CA THR A 158 4.97 27.90 31.19
C THR A 158 6.41 28.02 30.71
N GLY A 159 6.61 27.97 29.40
CA GLY A 159 7.88 28.31 28.75
C GLY A 159 7.71 28.43 27.23
N PRO A 160 8.04 29.58 26.60
CA PRO A 160 7.96 29.70 25.16
C PRO A 160 9.09 28.88 24.52
N ALA A 161 8.74 27.72 23.98
CA ALA A 161 9.65 26.95 23.15
C ALA A 161 9.92 27.71 21.86
N THR A 162 11.12 28.31 21.73
CA THR A 162 11.56 28.94 20.47
C THR A 162 11.44 27.93 19.34
N PRO A 163 10.68 28.20 18.27
CA PRO A 163 10.59 27.28 17.14
C PRO A 163 11.98 27.08 16.53
N ILE A 164 12.51 25.87 16.62
CA ILE A 164 13.74 25.49 15.92
C ILE A 164 13.37 25.35 14.44
N ALA A 165 13.43 26.47 13.71
CA ALA A 165 13.28 26.48 12.27
C ALA A 165 14.31 25.52 11.66
N ARG A 166 13.83 24.43 11.08
CA ARG A 166 14.68 23.49 10.34
C ARG A 166 14.70 23.94 8.89
N THR A 167 15.73 24.67 8.52
CA THR A 167 16.14 24.79 7.12
C THR A 167 16.43 23.38 6.59
N ALA A 168 15.66 22.93 5.61
CA ALA A 168 15.99 21.78 4.79
C ALA A 168 16.59 22.26 3.47
N LEU A 169 17.78 21.77 3.11
CA LEU A 169 18.41 22.06 1.84
C LEU A 169 17.92 21.03 0.79
N ALA A 170 17.19 21.49 -0.22
CA ALA A 170 16.80 20.66 -1.36
C ALA A 170 17.68 21.00 -2.57
N VAL A 171 18.52 20.06 -3.00
CA VAL A 171 19.25 20.14 -4.27
C VAL A 171 18.45 19.39 -5.33
N ILE A 172 18.01 20.10 -6.37
CA ILE A 172 17.20 19.54 -7.45
C ILE A 172 17.97 19.71 -8.77
N ARG A 173 18.30 18.60 -9.45
CA ARG A 173 18.77 18.67 -10.84
C ARG A 173 17.58 18.85 -11.76
N ILE A 174 17.50 20.02 -12.40
CA ILE A 174 16.46 20.31 -13.39
C ILE A 174 17.00 19.96 -14.78
N HIS A 175 16.23 19.18 -15.55
CA HIS A 175 16.48 18.95 -16.97
C HIS A 175 15.71 20.01 -17.75
N ILE A 176 16.43 20.86 -18.47
CA ILE A 176 15.87 21.96 -19.27
C ILE A 176 15.98 21.56 -20.74
N HIS A 177 14.85 21.54 -21.45
CA HIS A 177 14.78 21.24 -22.87
C HIS A 177 14.47 22.52 -23.65
N ASP A 178 15.20 22.80 -24.73
CA ASP A 178 15.03 24.05 -25.50
C ASP A 178 13.67 24.10 -26.23
N ARG A 179 13.11 22.95 -26.65
CA ARG A 179 11.78 22.87 -27.28
C ARG A 179 11.17 21.47 -27.27
N ILE A 180 9.84 21.43 -27.30
CA ILE A 180 9.09 20.25 -27.73
C ILE A 180 9.34 20.05 -29.22
N ARG A 181 9.87 18.89 -29.63
CA ARG A 181 10.05 18.53 -31.04
C ARG A 181 8.72 18.08 -31.66
N LYS A 182 7.92 17.33 -30.89
CA LYS A 182 6.59 16.79 -31.26
C LYS A 182 5.95 16.15 -30.02
N TRP A 183 4.66 15.86 -30.10
CA TRP A 183 3.86 15.29 -29.01
C TRP A 183 2.70 14.45 -29.56
N TRP A 184 2.15 13.52 -28.77
CA TRP A 184 1.07 12.61 -29.19
C TRP A 184 0.32 12.02 -27.99
N PRO A 185 -0.94 11.57 -28.18
CA PRO A 185 -1.66 10.80 -27.18
C PRO A 185 -1.22 9.34 -27.13
N THR A 186 -1.26 8.76 -25.94
CA THR A 186 -1.02 7.34 -25.67
C THR A 186 -2.13 6.75 -24.78
N PRO A 187 -2.73 5.60 -25.13
CA PRO A 187 -2.66 4.95 -26.44
C PRO A 187 -3.25 5.83 -27.57
N GLU A 188 -2.81 5.64 -28.81
CA GLU A 188 -3.25 6.43 -29.98
C GLU A 188 -4.73 6.18 -30.35
N LYS A 189 -5.20 4.96 -30.07
CA LYS A 189 -6.61 4.57 -30.07
C LYS A 189 -7.02 4.33 -28.62
N MET A 190 -8.20 4.78 -28.24
CA MET A 190 -8.74 4.55 -26.89
C MET A 190 -10.20 4.11 -26.95
N ARG A 191 -10.51 3.03 -26.25
CA ARG A 191 -11.86 2.52 -26.09
C ARG A 191 -12.59 3.25 -24.97
N VAL A 192 -13.68 3.93 -25.32
CA VAL A 192 -14.58 4.60 -24.37
C VAL A 192 -15.82 3.72 -24.20
N VAL A 193 -16.02 3.19 -22.99
CA VAL A 193 -17.22 2.42 -22.62
C VAL A 193 -18.40 3.37 -22.47
N ALA A 194 -19.58 3.02 -22.98
CA ALA A 194 -20.76 3.87 -22.78
C ALA A 194 -21.24 3.83 -21.32
N HIS A 195 -21.59 5.00 -20.80
CA HIS A 195 -21.97 5.21 -19.40
C HIS A 195 -20.90 4.91 -18.34
N SER A 196 -19.61 4.76 -18.70
CA SER A 196 -18.54 4.83 -17.70
C SER A 196 -18.36 6.26 -17.18
N ALA A 197 -17.67 6.41 -16.04
CA ALA A 197 -17.36 7.73 -15.47
C ALA A 197 -16.54 8.62 -16.44
N GLY A 198 -15.79 7.98 -17.34
CA GLY A 198 -15.10 8.55 -18.48
C GLY A 198 -13.60 8.23 -18.48
N ALA A 199 -13.00 8.12 -19.68
CA ALA A 199 -11.60 7.77 -19.89
C ALA A 199 -10.82 8.94 -20.52
N SER A 200 -9.56 9.18 -20.16
CA SER A 200 -8.70 10.24 -20.71
C SER A 200 -7.37 9.65 -21.20
N PRO A 201 -6.90 10.01 -22.41
CA PRO A 201 -5.57 9.64 -22.90
C PRO A 201 -4.47 10.45 -22.22
N ARG A 202 -3.30 9.83 -22.07
CA ARG A 202 -2.08 10.52 -21.63
C ARG A 202 -1.44 11.20 -22.83
N LEU A 203 -0.72 12.30 -22.61
CA LEU A 203 0.05 12.99 -23.65
C LEU A 203 1.54 12.81 -23.39
N LEU A 204 2.27 12.30 -24.39
CA LEU A 204 3.72 12.22 -24.34
C LEU A 204 4.34 13.27 -25.28
N ALA A 205 5.45 13.84 -24.85
CA ALA A 205 6.29 14.75 -25.63
C ALA A 205 7.64 14.08 -25.95
N ASP A 206 8.23 14.48 -27.07
CA ASP A 206 9.60 14.17 -27.49
C ASP A 206 10.30 15.51 -27.66
N PHE A 207 11.42 15.68 -26.96
CA PHE A 207 12.17 16.94 -26.89
C PHE A 207 13.33 16.91 -27.89
N ASP A 208 13.99 18.05 -28.12
CA ASP A 208 15.01 18.15 -29.15
C ASP A 208 16.38 17.55 -28.77
N ASP A 209 16.60 17.28 -27.48
CA ASP A 209 17.67 16.39 -26.99
C ASP A 209 17.38 14.89 -27.21
N GLY A 210 16.14 14.53 -27.56
CA GLY A 210 15.69 13.15 -27.76
C GLY A 210 15.17 12.44 -26.50
N VAL A 211 14.95 13.16 -25.39
CA VAL A 211 14.22 12.66 -24.21
C VAL A 211 12.71 12.64 -24.49
N ALA A 212 11.97 11.77 -23.80
CA ALA A 212 10.50 11.78 -23.81
C ALA A 212 9.93 11.88 -22.39
N ALA A 213 8.89 12.70 -22.21
CA ALA A 213 8.21 12.91 -20.93
C ALA A 213 6.68 12.85 -21.07
N ASP A 214 5.98 12.62 -19.96
CA ASP A 214 4.52 12.65 -19.86
C ASP A 214 4.08 14.07 -19.50
N ILE A 215 3.42 14.74 -20.43
CA ILE A 215 3.00 16.15 -20.33
C ILE A 215 1.50 16.31 -20.06
N THR A 216 0.83 15.24 -19.62
CA THR A 216 -0.64 15.22 -19.41
C THR A 216 -1.11 16.31 -18.44
N GLU A 217 -0.32 16.61 -17.40
CA GLU A 217 -0.68 17.52 -16.29
C GLU A 217 0.01 18.91 -16.34
N TRP A 218 0.77 19.23 -17.39
CA TRP A 218 1.23 20.62 -17.61
C TRP A 218 0.12 21.71 -17.57
N PRO A 219 -1.10 21.50 -18.09
CA PRO A 219 -2.09 22.58 -18.25
C PRO A 219 -2.75 23.03 -16.95
N SER A 220 -2.73 22.18 -15.92
CA SER A 220 -3.24 22.47 -14.58
C SER A 220 -2.23 23.22 -13.71
N VAL A 221 -0.97 23.28 -14.12
CA VAL A 221 0.15 23.86 -13.34
C VAL A 221 0.54 25.26 -13.82
N ILE A 222 0.36 25.59 -15.11
CA ILE A 222 0.85 26.87 -15.68
C ILE A 222 -0.30 27.70 -16.26
N GLU A 223 -0.59 28.83 -15.61
CA GLU A 223 -1.63 29.77 -16.05
C GLU A 223 -1.33 30.31 -17.46
N GLY A 224 -2.34 30.30 -18.33
CA GLY A 224 -2.22 30.66 -19.75
C GLY A 224 -1.67 29.56 -20.68
N LEU A 225 -1.21 28.42 -20.15
CA LEU A 225 -0.68 27.30 -20.95
C LEU A 225 -1.82 26.32 -21.34
N GLY A 226 -2.74 26.82 -22.17
CA GLY A 226 -4.00 26.14 -22.47
C GLY A 226 -3.87 24.92 -23.39
N LEU A 227 -3.69 23.73 -22.84
CA LEU A 227 -4.15 22.52 -23.53
C LEU A 227 -5.68 22.53 -23.59
N THR A 228 -6.21 22.26 -24.77
CA THR A 228 -7.64 22.24 -25.03
C THR A 228 -8.01 20.97 -25.79
N TRP A 229 -9.10 20.34 -25.40
CA TRP A 229 -9.59 19.10 -26.02
C TRP A 229 -10.91 19.34 -26.73
N THR A 230 -11.04 18.83 -27.96
CA THR A 230 -12.26 18.94 -28.76
C THR A 230 -12.62 17.61 -29.41
N SER A 231 -13.90 17.35 -29.61
CA SER A 231 -14.41 16.13 -30.25
C SER A 231 -14.96 16.47 -31.63
N ALA A 232 -14.57 15.70 -32.65
CA ALA A 232 -15.16 15.80 -33.98
C ALA A 232 -16.63 15.30 -34.03
N ASN A 233 -17.12 14.66 -32.97
CA ASN A 233 -18.53 14.29 -32.83
C ASN A 233 -18.96 14.30 -31.33
N PRO A 234 -19.26 15.48 -30.76
CA PRO A 234 -19.63 15.61 -29.35
C PRO A 234 -20.98 14.97 -29.00
N ALA A 235 -21.80 14.62 -30.00
CA ALA A 235 -23.04 13.86 -29.80
C ALA A 235 -22.78 12.36 -29.55
N ARG A 236 -21.62 11.83 -29.95
CA ARG A 236 -21.18 10.45 -29.68
C ARG A 236 -20.20 10.35 -28.51
N VAL A 237 -19.15 11.19 -28.53
CA VAL A 237 -18.13 11.26 -27.48
C VAL A 237 -17.98 12.72 -27.08
N GLN A 238 -18.52 13.07 -25.92
CA GLN A 238 -18.18 14.31 -25.25
C GLN A 238 -16.74 14.21 -24.72
N VAL A 239 -16.05 15.35 -24.69
CA VAL A 239 -14.73 15.47 -24.05
C VAL A 239 -14.76 16.70 -23.16
N ASP A 240 -14.26 16.54 -21.93
CA ASP A 240 -13.98 17.69 -21.08
C ASP A 240 -12.82 18.50 -21.65
N ALA A 241 -13.04 19.80 -21.87
CA ALA A 241 -12.14 20.64 -22.65
C ALA A 241 -10.75 20.84 -22.01
N THR A 242 -10.64 20.65 -20.68
CA THR A 242 -9.40 20.85 -19.93
C THR A 242 -8.68 19.53 -19.63
N SER A 243 -9.39 18.57 -19.03
CA SER A 243 -8.83 17.29 -18.56
C SER A 243 -8.75 16.19 -19.62
N GLY A 244 -9.31 16.42 -20.82
CA GLY A 244 -9.38 15.43 -21.89
C GLY A 244 -10.32 14.26 -21.62
N ARG A 245 -11.08 14.30 -20.51
CA ARG A 245 -11.92 13.19 -20.07
C ARG A 245 -13.07 12.92 -21.04
N LEU A 246 -12.98 11.80 -21.74
CA LEU A 246 -13.95 11.32 -22.73
C LEU A 246 -15.14 10.65 -22.03
N ARG A 247 -16.35 11.03 -22.43
CA ARG A 247 -17.60 10.37 -22.02
C ARG A 247 -18.41 10.01 -23.27
N SER A 248 -18.75 8.73 -23.43
CA SER A 248 -19.63 8.32 -24.52
C SER A 248 -21.09 8.55 -24.15
N THR A 249 -21.77 9.32 -25.01
CA THR A 249 -23.22 9.57 -25.00
C THR A 249 -23.95 8.80 -26.10
N GLY A 250 -23.22 8.23 -27.06
CA GLY A 250 -23.76 7.52 -28.21
C GLY A 250 -23.82 6.00 -28.04
N THR A 251 -24.52 5.34 -28.96
CA THR A 251 -24.50 3.89 -29.13
C THR A 251 -23.11 3.38 -29.58
N PRO A 252 -22.76 2.11 -29.29
CA PRO A 252 -21.60 1.44 -29.88
C PRO A 252 -21.54 1.63 -31.40
N SER A 253 -20.35 1.92 -31.93
CA SER A 253 -20.14 2.04 -33.36
C SER A 253 -18.67 1.77 -33.73
N PRO A 254 -18.41 0.98 -34.81
CA PRO A 254 -17.05 0.60 -35.20
C PRO A 254 -16.23 1.78 -35.73
N SER A 255 -16.88 2.84 -36.21
CA SER A 255 -16.22 4.05 -36.68
C SER A 255 -15.75 4.88 -35.49
N PRO A 256 -14.44 5.13 -35.30
CA PRO A 256 -13.96 5.98 -34.20
C PRO A 256 -14.46 7.42 -34.33
N VAL A 257 -14.47 8.14 -33.22
CA VAL A 257 -14.55 9.59 -33.17
C VAL A 257 -13.13 10.13 -33.03
N ASN A 258 -12.74 11.06 -33.89
CA ASN A 258 -11.48 11.78 -33.72
C ASN A 258 -11.64 12.77 -32.58
N ILE A 259 -10.77 12.67 -31.57
CA ILE A 259 -10.62 13.68 -30.52
C ILE A 259 -9.33 14.42 -30.82
N GLN A 260 -9.35 15.74 -30.71
CA GLN A 260 -8.23 16.61 -31.00
C GLN A 260 -7.78 17.28 -29.70
N ALA A 261 -6.62 16.87 -29.18
CA ALA A 261 -5.88 17.68 -28.24
C ALA A 261 -5.21 18.82 -29.02
N THR A 262 -5.21 20.03 -28.46
CA THR A 262 -4.59 21.23 -29.02
C THR A 262 -3.85 21.99 -27.92
N LEU A 263 -2.52 22.09 -28.04
CA LEU A 263 -1.64 22.79 -27.10
C LEU A 263 -1.50 24.25 -27.53
N ASN A 264 -2.10 25.18 -26.79
CA ASN A 264 -2.00 26.61 -27.06
C ASN A 264 -0.90 27.22 -26.18
N HIS A 265 0.25 27.54 -26.77
CA HIS A 265 1.34 28.23 -26.06
C HIS A 265 2.10 29.17 -27.02
N PRO A 266 2.32 30.46 -26.66
CA PRO A 266 2.93 31.45 -27.57
C PRO A 266 4.40 31.17 -27.94
N ALA A 267 5.13 30.32 -27.20
CA ALA A 267 6.50 29.95 -27.53
C ALA A 267 6.63 28.64 -28.32
N LEU A 268 5.54 28.07 -28.86
CA LEU A 268 5.65 26.94 -29.79
C LEU A 268 6.38 27.37 -31.07
N PRO A 269 7.34 26.57 -31.59
CA PRO A 269 8.07 26.90 -32.81
C PRO A 269 7.14 27.12 -34.01
N ALA A 270 7.45 28.08 -34.88
CA ALA A 270 6.72 28.26 -36.13
C ALA A 270 6.78 26.96 -36.98
N GLY A 271 5.62 26.40 -37.32
CA GLY A 271 5.51 25.11 -38.02
C GLY A 271 5.42 23.88 -37.10
N PHE A 272 5.48 24.04 -35.76
CA PHE A 272 5.08 23.00 -34.83
C PHE A 272 3.59 22.68 -35.02
N ALA A 273 3.22 21.40 -35.05
CA ALA A 273 1.83 21.00 -35.12
C ALA A 273 1.18 21.20 -33.73
N PRO A 274 0.30 22.20 -33.54
CA PRO A 274 -0.24 22.54 -32.24
C PRO A 274 -1.33 21.56 -31.80
N SER A 275 -1.54 20.46 -32.54
CA SER A 275 -2.70 19.58 -32.42
C SER A 275 -2.32 18.11 -32.60
N ALA A 276 -2.62 17.27 -31.59
CA ALA A 276 -2.35 15.83 -31.59
C ALA A 276 -3.66 15.00 -31.54
N PRO A 277 -3.98 14.17 -32.55
CA PRO A 277 -5.26 13.47 -32.64
C PRO A 277 -5.27 12.11 -31.92
N VAL A 278 -6.35 11.84 -31.18
CA VAL A 278 -6.71 10.54 -30.59
C VAL A 278 -7.85 9.93 -31.40
N ARG A 279 -7.91 8.59 -31.48
CA ARG A 279 -9.08 7.88 -32.04
C ARG A 279 -9.89 7.20 -30.94
N ALA A 280 -10.98 7.83 -30.53
CA ALA A 280 -11.90 7.30 -29.52
C ALA A 280 -12.87 6.29 -30.15
N HIS A 281 -12.73 5.01 -29.82
CA HIS A 281 -13.67 3.97 -30.20
C HIS A 281 -14.78 3.87 -29.15
N VAL A 282 -16.02 4.16 -29.54
CA VAL A 282 -17.19 3.95 -28.67
C VAL A 282 -17.50 2.46 -28.63
N ALA A 283 -17.06 1.80 -27.56
CA ALA A 283 -17.51 0.47 -27.22
C ALA A 283 -18.99 0.50 -26.85
N ALA A 284 -19.58 -0.68 -26.66
CA ALA A 284 -20.86 -0.76 -25.97
C ALA A 284 -20.74 -0.15 -24.56
N ALA A 285 -21.87 0.07 -23.91
CA ALA A 285 -21.87 0.06 -22.45
C ALA A 285 -21.25 -1.26 -21.95
N TRP A 286 -20.91 -1.35 -20.66
CA TRP A 286 -20.67 -2.66 -20.05
C TRP A 286 -21.78 -3.62 -20.54
N PRO A 287 -21.47 -4.71 -21.25
CA PRO A 287 -22.44 -5.29 -22.19
C PRO A 287 -23.39 -6.26 -21.49
N LEU A 288 -24.24 -5.69 -20.63
CA LEU A 288 -25.07 -6.36 -19.63
C LEU A 288 -26.32 -7.04 -20.22
N PRO A 289 -26.78 -8.15 -19.62
CA PRO A 289 -26.12 -8.92 -18.57
C PRO A 289 -25.03 -9.85 -19.16
N ARG A 290 -24.02 -10.26 -18.39
CA ARG A 290 -22.91 -11.12 -18.88
C ARG A 290 -22.84 -12.50 -18.20
N PRO A 291 -22.65 -13.60 -18.96
CA PRO A 291 -22.46 -14.91 -18.37
C PRO A 291 -21.05 -15.06 -17.81
N VAL A 292 -20.92 -15.48 -16.54
CA VAL A 292 -19.65 -15.97 -15.98
C VAL A 292 -19.49 -17.47 -16.24
N SER A 293 -18.26 -17.91 -16.43
CA SER A 293 -17.92 -19.33 -16.46
C SER A 293 -17.58 -19.81 -15.05
N PHE A 294 -18.23 -20.88 -14.60
CA PHE A 294 -17.76 -21.64 -13.45
C PHE A 294 -16.49 -22.42 -13.82
N ILE A 295 -15.51 -22.49 -12.90
CA ILE A 295 -14.21 -23.12 -13.12
C ILE A 295 -13.97 -24.29 -12.16
N ALA A 296 -14.16 -24.08 -10.85
CA ALA A 296 -13.92 -25.09 -9.81
C ALA A 296 -14.70 -24.78 -8.52
N GLY A 297 -14.87 -25.77 -7.64
CA GLY A 297 -15.59 -25.65 -6.36
C GLY A 297 -16.81 -26.57 -6.25
N PRO A 298 -17.70 -26.39 -5.24
CA PRO A 298 -18.90 -27.20 -5.06
C PRO A 298 -19.94 -27.05 -6.19
N GLY A 299 -19.97 -25.93 -6.91
CA GLY A 299 -20.77 -25.76 -8.13
C GLY A 299 -21.60 -24.47 -8.18
N PRO A 300 -22.12 -24.11 -9.37
CA PRO A 300 -22.94 -22.91 -9.58
C PRO A 300 -24.14 -22.80 -8.64
N GLN A 301 -24.82 -23.93 -8.39
CA GLN A 301 -25.98 -24.03 -7.51
C GLN A 301 -25.68 -23.68 -6.04
N HIS A 302 -24.39 -23.67 -5.65
CA HIS A 302 -23.94 -23.31 -4.30
C HIS A 302 -23.48 -21.85 -4.15
N PHE A 303 -23.68 -20.98 -5.15
CA PHE A 303 -23.16 -19.60 -5.11
C PHE A 303 -23.62 -18.78 -3.89
N GLU A 304 -24.82 -19.03 -3.33
CA GLU A 304 -25.25 -18.36 -2.09
C GLU A 304 -24.63 -18.96 -0.81
N SER A 305 -24.31 -20.26 -0.81
CA SER A 305 -23.78 -20.97 0.36
C SER A 305 -22.25 -21.03 0.44
N ALA A 306 -21.57 -20.97 -0.70
CA ALA A 306 -20.12 -21.01 -0.83
C ALA A 306 -19.56 -19.60 -1.05
N THR A 307 -18.32 -19.36 -0.64
CA THR A 307 -17.57 -18.15 -0.98
C THR A 307 -17.23 -18.15 -2.47
N ASN A 308 -17.32 -17.02 -3.17
CA ASN A 308 -17.10 -16.94 -4.61
C ASN A 308 -15.91 -16.04 -4.97
N ILE A 309 -14.90 -16.59 -5.64
CA ILE A 309 -13.77 -15.83 -6.19
C ILE A 309 -13.93 -15.70 -7.70
N LEU A 310 -13.96 -14.47 -8.21
CA LEU A 310 -14.17 -14.14 -9.61
C LEU A 310 -12.91 -13.59 -10.26
N PHE A 311 -12.37 -14.29 -11.26
CA PHE A 311 -11.28 -13.77 -12.08
C PHE A 311 -11.79 -13.00 -13.29
N LEU A 312 -11.25 -11.80 -13.51
CA LEU A 312 -11.52 -10.95 -14.68
C LEU A 312 -10.27 -10.92 -15.58
N ALA A 313 -10.45 -11.00 -16.90
CA ALA A 313 -9.34 -10.93 -17.87
C ALA A 313 -8.99 -9.46 -18.21
N ASP A 314 -7.72 -9.05 -18.04
CA ASP A 314 -7.20 -7.81 -18.64
C ASP A 314 -5.99 -8.08 -19.55
N GLY A 315 -5.86 -7.31 -20.63
CA GLY A 315 -4.76 -7.46 -21.59
C GLY A 315 -4.80 -8.75 -22.44
N PHE A 316 -5.90 -9.50 -22.42
CA PHE A 316 -6.14 -10.64 -23.31
C PHE A 316 -7.02 -10.23 -24.50
N ILE A 317 -6.60 -10.58 -25.72
CA ILE A 317 -7.36 -10.28 -26.94
C ILE A 317 -8.37 -11.40 -27.28
N ALA A 318 -9.35 -11.12 -28.14
CA ALA A 318 -10.51 -11.99 -28.39
C ALA A 318 -10.21 -13.46 -28.74
N GLY A 319 -9.04 -13.76 -29.32
CA GLY A 319 -8.60 -15.14 -29.62
C GLY A 319 -8.06 -15.93 -28.42
N GLU A 320 -7.96 -15.33 -27.22
CA GLU A 320 -7.27 -15.92 -26.06
C GLU A 320 -8.21 -16.40 -24.94
N GLU A 321 -9.52 -16.48 -25.17
CA GLU A 321 -10.48 -16.91 -24.14
C GLU A 321 -10.15 -18.28 -23.54
N ALA A 322 -9.85 -19.27 -24.38
CA ALA A 322 -9.48 -20.62 -23.91
C ALA A 322 -8.21 -20.60 -23.05
N ARG A 323 -7.22 -19.77 -23.43
CA ARG A 323 -5.95 -19.57 -22.72
C ARG A 323 -6.16 -18.90 -21.35
N PHE A 324 -7.05 -17.92 -21.26
CA PHE A 324 -7.46 -17.33 -19.97
C PHE A 324 -8.20 -18.35 -19.09
N ARG A 325 -9.18 -19.09 -19.64
CA ARG A 325 -9.92 -20.12 -18.89
C ARG A 325 -8.98 -21.23 -18.37
N GLU A 326 -8.03 -21.70 -19.18
CA GLU A 326 -7.03 -22.68 -18.76
C GLU A 326 -6.11 -22.13 -17.67
N LEU A 327 -5.65 -20.88 -17.79
CA LEU A 327 -4.87 -20.20 -16.76
C LEU A 327 -5.62 -20.15 -15.42
N VAL A 328 -6.90 -19.76 -15.42
CA VAL A 328 -7.73 -19.71 -14.20
C VAL A 328 -7.96 -21.10 -13.61
N ALA A 329 -8.15 -22.14 -14.43
CA ALA A 329 -8.25 -23.52 -13.95
C ALA A 329 -6.93 -24.00 -13.30
N ARG A 330 -5.78 -23.69 -13.92
CA ARG A 330 -4.44 -24.02 -13.40
C ARG A 330 -4.02 -23.21 -12.18
N LEU A 331 -4.68 -22.09 -11.91
CA LEU A 331 -4.57 -21.35 -10.65
C LEU A 331 -5.44 -21.99 -9.57
N ALA A 332 -6.71 -22.28 -9.88
CA ALA A 332 -7.66 -22.83 -8.92
C ALA A 332 -7.23 -24.22 -8.41
N ASP A 333 -6.69 -25.09 -9.26
CA ASP A 333 -6.25 -26.44 -8.86
C ASP A 333 -5.25 -26.44 -7.68
N PRO A 334 -4.05 -25.85 -7.76
CA PRO A 334 -3.07 -25.93 -6.68
C PRO A 334 -3.60 -25.36 -5.37
N ILE A 335 -4.41 -24.29 -5.44
CA ILE A 335 -5.07 -23.65 -4.29
C ILE A 335 -5.97 -24.64 -3.53
N VAL A 336 -6.62 -25.60 -4.22
CA VAL A 336 -7.50 -26.60 -3.60
C VAL A 336 -6.89 -28.02 -3.48
N SER A 337 -5.76 -28.29 -4.15
CA SER A 337 -5.16 -29.62 -4.24
C SER A 337 -3.93 -29.82 -3.34
N ARG A 338 -3.15 -28.77 -3.06
CA ARG A 338 -1.87 -28.86 -2.31
C ARG A 338 -2.01 -28.69 -0.79
N GLU A 339 -1.16 -29.36 -0.01
CA GLU A 339 -1.14 -29.23 1.48
C GLU A 339 -0.45 -27.95 1.98
N ASP A 340 0.36 -27.29 1.16
CA ASP A 340 0.95 -25.98 1.46
C ASP A 340 -0.05 -24.82 1.26
N MET A 341 -1.18 -25.06 0.58
CA MET A 341 -2.25 -24.09 0.37
C MET A 341 -3.31 -24.08 1.48
N GLN A 342 -3.04 -24.69 2.64
CA GLN A 342 -4.00 -24.70 3.75
C GLN A 342 -4.26 -23.27 4.27
N PRO A 343 -5.53 -22.84 4.42
CA PRO A 343 -6.71 -23.69 4.55
C PRO A 343 -7.54 -23.87 3.26
N PHE A 344 -7.11 -23.36 2.11
CA PHE A 344 -7.94 -23.35 0.90
C PHE A 344 -8.22 -24.76 0.35
N LYS A 345 -7.28 -25.69 0.50
CA LYS A 345 -7.51 -27.14 0.28
C LYS A 345 -8.62 -27.70 1.18
N LEU A 346 -8.61 -27.38 2.48
CA LEU A 346 -9.64 -27.79 3.42
C LEU A 346 -11.01 -27.13 3.14
N LEU A 347 -11.00 -25.92 2.57
CA LEU A 347 -12.18 -25.11 2.22
C LEU A 347 -12.66 -25.32 0.77
N ARG A 348 -12.10 -26.27 0.00
CA ARG A 348 -12.43 -26.52 -1.41
C ARG A 348 -13.89 -26.85 -1.72
N GLU A 349 -14.63 -27.35 -0.73
CA GLU A 349 -16.07 -27.65 -0.80
C GLU A 349 -16.94 -26.42 -0.52
N SER A 350 -16.30 -25.32 -0.12
CA SER A 350 -16.93 -24.12 0.45
C SER A 350 -16.49 -22.85 -0.30
N ILE A 351 -15.68 -23.00 -1.37
CA ILE A 351 -15.21 -21.93 -2.26
C ILE A 351 -15.47 -22.32 -3.73
N ASN A 352 -16.18 -21.46 -4.46
CA ASN A 352 -16.32 -21.50 -5.91
C ASN A 352 -15.33 -20.53 -6.58
N PHE A 353 -14.74 -20.96 -7.69
CA PHE A 353 -13.91 -20.16 -8.57
C PHE A 353 -14.61 -19.93 -9.91
N TRP A 354 -14.63 -18.67 -10.35
CA TRP A 354 -15.34 -18.20 -11.54
C TRP A 354 -14.39 -17.42 -12.45
N GLY A 355 -14.67 -17.41 -13.75
CA GLY A 355 -13.94 -16.62 -14.75
C GLY A 355 -14.89 -15.84 -15.65
N LEU A 356 -14.64 -14.54 -15.80
CA LEU A 356 -15.25 -13.71 -16.83
C LEU A 356 -14.19 -13.33 -17.85
N PHE A 357 -14.31 -13.90 -19.05
CA PHE A 357 -13.54 -13.43 -20.20
C PHE A 357 -14.27 -12.27 -20.89
N LEU A 358 -13.53 -11.20 -21.13
CA LEU A 358 -13.91 -10.07 -21.95
C LEU A 358 -12.65 -9.62 -22.69
N ALA A 359 -12.75 -9.36 -23.99
CA ALA A 359 -11.59 -9.01 -24.80
C ALA A 359 -11.12 -7.57 -24.52
N SER A 360 -9.81 -7.40 -24.43
CA SER A 360 -9.12 -6.13 -24.63
C SER A 360 -8.89 -5.87 -26.12
N GLU A 361 -8.76 -4.61 -26.53
CA GLU A 361 -8.37 -4.25 -27.91
C GLU A 361 -6.88 -4.53 -28.12
N GLU A 362 -6.05 -4.17 -27.13
CA GLU A 362 -4.62 -4.46 -27.11
C GLU A 362 -4.26 -5.51 -26.06
N SER A 363 -3.17 -6.24 -26.31
CA SER A 363 -2.59 -7.16 -25.33
C SER A 363 -1.44 -6.52 -24.54
N GLY A 364 -1.17 -7.09 -23.36
CA GLY A 364 -0.18 -6.58 -22.41
C GLY A 364 -0.80 -5.78 -21.27
N THR A 365 0.05 -5.13 -20.49
CA THR A 365 -0.32 -4.20 -19.41
C THR A 365 0.26 -2.81 -19.72
N THR A 366 -0.21 -1.75 -19.05
CA THR A 366 0.42 -0.43 -19.18
C THR A 366 1.62 -0.34 -18.23
N LEU A 367 2.80 0.06 -18.72
CA LEU A 367 3.93 0.40 -17.84
C LEU A 367 4.06 1.92 -17.75
N LEU A 368 4.02 2.46 -16.52
CA LEU A 368 4.14 3.90 -16.29
C LEU A 368 5.55 4.34 -15.89
N SER A 369 6.39 3.43 -15.39
CA SER A 369 7.81 3.67 -15.09
C SER A 369 8.61 4.14 -16.32
N GLU A 370 9.71 4.86 -16.08
CA GLU A 370 10.79 4.94 -17.05
C GLU A 370 11.54 3.60 -17.09
N HIS A 371 11.92 3.17 -18.30
CA HIS A 371 12.71 1.95 -18.51
C HIS A 371 13.92 2.24 -19.37
N LEU A 372 14.99 1.46 -19.16
CA LEU A 372 16.24 1.54 -19.92
C LEU A 372 16.09 0.93 -21.31
N ALA A 373 16.77 1.52 -22.29
CA ALA A 373 16.95 0.93 -23.61
C ALA A 373 18.40 1.04 -24.10
N PRO A 374 18.89 0.03 -24.85
CA PRO A 374 20.04 0.23 -25.70
C PRO A 374 19.68 1.23 -26.82
N LEU A 375 20.66 1.99 -27.32
CA LEU A 375 20.46 2.99 -28.38
C LEU A 375 20.24 2.37 -29.79
N GLY A 376 19.77 1.12 -29.86
CA GLY A 376 19.50 0.39 -31.10
C GLY A 376 18.02 0.20 -31.38
N ASN A 377 17.69 -0.09 -32.64
CA ASN A 377 16.32 -0.44 -33.07
C ASN A 377 16.01 -1.95 -32.95
N ALA A 378 16.98 -2.77 -32.52
CA ALA A 378 16.76 -4.19 -32.25
C ALA A 378 15.81 -4.35 -31.04
N PRO A 379 14.89 -5.33 -31.04
CA PRO A 379 14.02 -5.56 -29.89
C PRO A 379 14.84 -5.95 -28.65
N PHE A 380 14.48 -5.40 -27.49
CA PHE A 380 15.31 -5.47 -26.28
C PHE A 380 14.46 -5.69 -25.03
N LYS A 381 15.06 -6.31 -24.00
CA LYS A 381 14.46 -6.44 -22.67
C LYS A 381 14.33 -5.05 -22.03
N LEU A 382 13.17 -4.72 -21.47
CA LEU A 382 13.06 -3.58 -20.55
C LEU A 382 13.68 -3.92 -19.20
N ASP A 383 14.68 -3.14 -18.81
CA ASP A 383 15.12 -3.04 -17.42
C ASP A 383 14.51 -1.75 -16.81
N GLU A 384 14.08 -1.80 -15.56
CA GLU A 384 13.55 -0.63 -14.84
C GLU A 384 14.68 0.35 -14.49
N VAL A 385 14.39 1.65 -14.49
CA VAL A 385 15.32 2.65 -13.90
C VAL A 385 15.40 2.38 -12.39
N PRO A 386 16.60 2.26 -11.78
CA PRO A 386 16.71 2.01 -10.35
C PRO A 386 16.05 3.13 -9.53
N ASP A 387 15.26 2.74 -8.54
CA ASP A 387 14.68 3.67 -7.57
C ASP A 387 15.79 4.43 -6.82
N THR A 388 15.53 5.69 -6.43
CA THR A 388 16.44 6.40 -5.52
C THR A 388 16.39 5.79 -4.12
N ASP A 389 17.56 5.58 -3.52
CA ASP A 389 17.66 5.11 -2.14
C ASP A 389 17.22 6.23 -1.20
N LEU A 390 16.10 6.03 -0.50
CA LEU A 390 15.58 6.99 0.48
C LEU A 390 16.28 6.87 1.84
N GLU A 391 16.93 5.75 2.16
CA GLU A 391 17.52 5.52 3.47
C GLU A 391 18.96 6.00 3.56
N ASP A 392 19.17 7.08 4.32
CA ASP A 392 20.47 7.74 4.51
C ASP A 392 21.37 6.98 5.51
N THR A 393 21.65 5.71 5.21
CA THR A 393 22.61 4.89 5.96
C THR A 393 24.02 5.16 5.47
N ALA A 394 25.01 5.28 6.38
CA ALA A 394 26.39 5.65 6.06
C ALA A 394 27.24 4.54 5.36
N GLY A 395 26.60 3.69 4.56
CA GLY A 395 27.23 2.62 3.79
C GLY A 395 27.89 3.08 2.48
N ALA A 396 28.36 2.12 1.69
CA ALA A 396 28.98 2.36 0.39
C ALA A 396 28.05 3.11 -0.59
N LEU A 397 28.66 3.79 -1.57
CA LEU A 397 27.92 4.50 -2.61
C LEU A 397 27.40 3.50 -3.63
N THR A 398 26.06 3.45 -3.80
CA THR A 398 25.39 2.61 -4.79
C THR A 398 24.90 3.45 -5.97
N LEU A 399 24.37 2.80 -7.01
CA LEU A 399 23.82 3.48 -8.18
C LEU A 399 22.57 4.31 -7.80
N GLU A 400 21.70 3.74 -6.97
CA GLU A 400 20.49 4.36 -6.42
C GLU A 400 20.80 5.65 -5.64
N ARG A 401 21.93 5.66 -4.92
CA ARG A 401 22.46 6.82 -4.19
C ARG A 401 23.09 7.84 -5.13
N LEU A 402 23.81 7.38 -6.16
CA LEU A 402 24.37 8.25 -7.17
C LEU A 402 23.26 8.97 -7.97
N ILE A 403 22.13 8.31 -8.24
CA ILE A 403 20.92 8.95 -8.80
C ILE A 403 20.35 9.98 -7.80
N ARG A 404 20.29 9.68 -6.49
CA ARG A 404 19.82 10.62 -5.47
C ARG A 404 20.68 11.88 -5.37
N PHE A 405 22.01 11.77 -5.50
CA PHE A 405 22.92 12.93 -5.43
C PHE A 405 23.08 13.69 -6.76
N LEU A 406 23.17 12.99 -7.90
CA LEU A 406 23.45 13.61 -9.21
C LEU A 406 22.21 13.81 -10.09
N GLY A 407 21.04 13.39 -9.62
CA GLY A 407 19.86 13.16 -10.44
C GLY A 407 20.06 12.03 -11.46
N LEU A 408 19.07 11.84 -12.33
CA LEU A 408 19.24 11.02 -13.53
C LEU A 408 20.07 11.79 -14.58
N PRO A 409 20.87 11.10 -15.41
CA PRO A 409 21.63 11.73 -16.49
C PRO A 409 20.74 12.22 -17.64
N VAL A 410 21.33 12.95 -18.58
CA VAL A 410 20.74 13.35 -19.87
C VAL A 410 21.47 12.68 -21.05
N LEU A 411 20.92 12.71 -22.26
CA LEU A 411 21.51 12.04 -23.42
C LEU A 411 22.92 12.55 -23.81
N VAL A 412 23.27 13.81 -23.50
CA VAL A 412 24.65 14.32 -23.66
C VAL A 412 25.63 13.64 -22.70
N ASP A 413 25.21 13.24 -21.49
CA ASP A 413 26.03 12.44 -20.57
C ASP A 413 26.36 11.05 -21.17
N PHE A 414 25.55 10.54 -22.10
CA PHE A 414 25.85 9.28 -22.81
C PHE A 414 26.96 9.44 -23.88
N GLY A 415 27.08 10.61 -24.53
CA GLY A 415 28.02 10.82 -25.64
C GLY A 415 29.50 10.79 -25.26
N VAL A 416 29.80 10.95 -23.97
CA VAL A 416 31.13 10.88 -23.37
C VAL A 416 31.76 9.47 -23.51
N GLY A 417 33.07 9.36 -23.73
CA GLY A 417 33.73 8.05 -23.79
C GLY A 417 33.69 7.31 -22.44
N GLU A 418 33.54 5.98 -22.41
CA GLU A 418 33.67 5.21 -21.15
C GLU A 418 35.06 5.36 -20.51
N SER A 419 36.07 5.71 -21.31
CA SER A 419 37.44 6.05 -20.87
C SER A 419 37.70 7.56 -20.65
N ASP A 420 36.72 8.45 -20.83
CA ASP A 420 36.89 9.89 -20.63
C ASP A 420 36.85 10.27 -19.14
N SER A 421 37.97 9.98 -18.47
CA SER A 421 38.23 10.41 -17.10
C SER A 421 38.26 11.93 -16.95
N ALA A 422 38.45 12.69 -18.03
CA ALA A 422 38.39 14.15 -18.00
C ALA A 422 36.93 14.64 -17.93
N ALA A 423 35.96 13.96 -18.55
CA ALA A 423 34.53 14.24 -18.35
C ALA A 423 34.07 13.92 -16.92
N PHE A 424 34.53 12.80 -16.36
CA PHE A 424 34.33 12.48 -14.95
C PHE A 424 34.89 13.60 -14.05
N THR A 425 36.13 14.02 -14.30
CA THR A 425 36.80 15.13 -13.60
C THR A 425 36.20 16.52 -13.88
N ARG A 426 35.36 16.68 -14.92
CA ARG A 426 34.58 17.92 -15.16
C ARG A 426 33.25 17.88 -14.42
N LEU A 427 32.48 16.80 -14.57
CA LEU A 427 31.12 16.68 -14.01
C LEU A 427 31.12 16.51 -12.49
N VAL A 428 32.03 15.69 -11.93
CA VAL A 428 32.01 15.42 -10.48
C VAL A 428 32.26 16.69 -9.65
N PRO A 429 33.27 17.55 -9.91
CA PRO A 429 33.44 18.80 -9.16
C PRO A 429 32.26 19.79 -9.33
N LEU A 430 31.70 19.91 -10.53
CA LEU A 430 30.50 20.74 -10.78
C LEU A 430 29.26 20.27 -9.99
N LEU A 431 29.22 18.99 -9.59
CA LEU A 431 28.15 18.39 -8.80
C LEU A 431 28.51 18.23 -7.31
N ALA A 432 29.75 18.50 -6.91
CA ALA A 432 30.28 18.24 -5.58
C ALA A 432 30.74 19.49 -4.79
N ASN A 433 31.11 20.58 -5.46
CA ASN A 433 31.96 21.61 -4.84
C ASN A 433 31.34 22.40 -3.66
N ASP A 434 30.02 22.60 -3.62
CA ASP A 434 29.42 23.57 -2.66
C ASP A 434 28.35 23.00 -1.70
N PHE A 435 27.66 21.88 -2.02
CA PHE A 435 26.42 21.50 -1.31
C PHE A 435 26.28 20.03 -0.86
N VAL A 436 27.19 19.13 -1.23
CA VAL A 436 27.10 17.70 -0.87
C VAL A 436 28.43 17.23 -0.27
N LEU A 437 28.38 16.42 0.80
CA LEU A 437 29.51 16.02 1.64
C LEU A 437 30.76 15.59 0.81
N PRO A 438 31.86 16.38 0.82
CA PRO A 438 33.06 16.11 -0.01
C PRO A 438 33.75 14.76 0.26
N LEU A 439 33.40 14.07 1.35
CA LEU A 439 34.00 12.81 1.78
C LEU A 439 33.53 11.56 1.01
N GLN A 440 32.43 11.63 0.24
CA GLN A 440 31.90 10.45 -0.46
C GLN A 440 32.27 10.35 -1.95
N PHE A 441 32.56 11.47 -2.64
CA PHE A 441 32.80 11.48 -4.09
C PHE A 441 34.03 10.67 -4.54
N ASN A 442 35.04 10.52 -3.66
CA ASN A 442 36.21 9.67 -3.90
C ASN A 442 35.87 8.18 -4.07
N ASN A 443 34.65 7.76 -3.75
CA ASN A 443 34.17 6.38 -3.89
C ASN A 443 33.36 6.14 -5.18
N ILE A 444 33.21 7.14 -6.07
CA ILE A 444 32.66 6.90 -7.41
C ILE A 444 33.79 6.34 -8.29
N ASP A 445 33.75 5.05 -8.60
CA ASP A 445 34.61 4.47 -9.63
C ASP A 445 34.03 4.66 -11.04
N LEU A 446 34.86 4.41 -12.06
CA LEU A 446 34.46 4.52 -13.47
C LEU A 446 33.34 3.55 -13.87
N ALA A 447 33.19 2.41 -13.20
CA ALA A 447 32.14 1.44 -13.50
C ALA A 447 30.78 1.88 -12.94
N MET A 448 30.76 2.47 -11.75
CA MET A 448 29.60 3.12 -11.15
C MET A 448 29.17 4.35 -11.97
N PHE A 449 30.13 5.19 -12.40
CA PHE A 449 29.84 6.31 -13.28
C PHE A 449 29.31 5.85 -14.65
N ALA A 450 29.90 4.81 -15.26
CA ALA A 450 29.39 4.24 -16.50
C ALA A 450 27.98 3.61 -16.33
N ALA A 451 27.70 2.98 -15.18
CA ALA A 451 26.37 2.47 -14.86
C ALA A 451 25.34 3.60 -14.75
N TRP A 452 25.67 4.69 -14.06
CA TRP A 452 24.85 5.90 -14.01
C TRP A 452 24.63 6.51 -15.39
N ARG A 453 25.68 6.67 -16.20
CA ARG A 453 25.57 7.20 -17.57
C ARG A 453 24.68 6.36 -18.49
N ARG A 454 24.63 5.03 -18.32
CA ARG A 454 23.70 4.15 -19.07
C ARG A 454 22.23 4.46 -18.79
N LEU A 455 21.88 5.10 -17.67
CA LEU A 455 20.52 5.56 -17.37
C LEU A 455 20.05 6.74 -18.26
N ALA A 456 20.93 7.29 -19.11
CA ALA A 456 20.56 8.27 -20.13
C ALA A 456 19.78 7.65 -21.29
N GLY A 457 19.92 6.34 -21.51
CA GLY A 457 19.14 5.59 -22.50
C GLY A 457 17.70 5.28 -22.08
N ARG A 458 17.23 5.82 -20.95
CA ARG A 458 15.86 5.61 -20.47
C ARG A 458 14.82 6.34 -21.33
N SER A 459 13.61 5.82 -21.40
CA SER A 459 12.43 6.59 -21.82
C SER A 459 11.12 5.95 -21.33
N LEU A 460 9.99 6.56 -21.70
CA LEU A 460 8.67 6.08 -21.35
C LEU A 460 8.14 4.99 -22.31
N VAL A 461 7.34 4.10 -21.73
CA VAL A 461 6.55 3.10 -22.47
C VAL A 461 5.19 3.70 -22.85
N GLU A 462 4.73 3.40 -24.07
CA GLU A 462 3.39 3.72 -24.58
C GLU A 462 2.32 2.93 -23.80
N SER A 463 1.26 3.62 -23.38
CA SER A 463 0.14 3.01 -22.66
C SER A 463 -0.67 2.06 -23.55
N ARG A 464 -1.41 1.14 -22.94
CA ARG A 464 -2.18 0.08 -23.62
C ARG A 464 -3.67 0.25 -23.47
N ASP A 465 -4.42 0.09 -24.56
CA ASP A 465 -5.91 0.06 -24.57
C ASP A 465 -6.46 -1.31 -24.11
N THR A 466 -6.05 -1.72 -22.91
CA THR A 466 -6.60 -2.88 -22.20
C THR A 466 -8.01 -2.61 -21.68
N LEU A 467 -8.73 -3.68 -21.34
CA LEU A 467 -10.12 -3.67 -20.91
C LEU A 467 -10.34 -2.91 -19.59
N PHE A 468 -9.56 -3.28 -18.57
CA PHE A 468 -9.60 -2.77 -17.20
C PHE A 468 -8.45 -1.82 -16.87
N ALA A 469 -7.67 -1.41 -17.88
CA ALA A 469 -6.60 -0.42 -17.73
C ALA A 469 -5.60 -0.72 -16.59
N VAL A 470 -5.29 -2.01 -16.37
CA VAL A 470 -4.29 -2.36 -15.36
C VAL A 470 -2.93 -1.84 -15.82
N GLN A 471 -2.25 -1.17 -14.90
CA GLN A 471 -0.93 -0.58 -15.08
C GLN A 471 0.03 -1.10 -14.00
N ALA A 472 1.34 -1.01 -14.26
CA ALA A 472 2.39 -1.21 -13.28
C ALA A 472 3.37 -0.02 -13.29
N GLY A 473 3.95 0.26 -12.13
CA GLY A 473 4.74 1.47 -11.92
C GLY A 473 3.85 2.72 -11.81
N GLY A 474 4.51 3.84 -11.52
CA GLY A 474 3.97 5.18 -11.76
C GLY A 474 4.94 5.95 -12.68
N ARG A 475 4.49 7.09 -13.22
CA ARG A 475 5.42 8.05 -13.81
C ARG A 475 6.35 8.59 -12.70
N PRO A 476 7.57 9.03 -13.00
CA PRO A 476 8.45 9.65 -12.00
C PRO A 476 7.80 10.88 -11.35
N PHE A 477 7.95 11.04 -10.03
CA PHE A 477 7.53 12.21 -9.28
C PHE A 477 8.65 12.64 -8.31
N VAL A 478 8.81 13.94 -8.10
CA VAL A 478 9.81 14.48 -7.16
C VAL A 478 9.48 13.99 -5.74
N GLY A 479 10.49 13.46 -5.03
CA GLY A 479 10.36 13.02 -3.64
C GLY A 479 9.48 11.78 -3.38
N ARG A 480 8.94 11.12 -4.42
CA ARG A 480 8.11 9.90 -4.26
C ARG A 480 8.56 8.77 -5.18
N ARG A 481 8.91 7.62 -4.57
CA ARG A 481 9.14 6.36 -5.28
C ARG A 481 7.87 5.93 -6.02
N PRO A 482 7.92 5.65 -7.34
CA PRO A 482 6.74 5.16 -8.07
C PRO A 482 6.26 3.79 -7.53
N PRO A 483 4.94 3.53 -7.47
CA PRO A 483 4.43 2.25 -6.99
C PRO A 483 4.57 1.16 -8.06
N HIS A 484 5.51 0.22 -7.86
CA HIS A 484 5.73 -0.95 -8.75
C HIS A 484 4.58 -1.98 -8.74
N SER A 485 3.74 -1.94 -7.70
CA SER A 485 2.51 -2.74 -7.58
C SER A 485 1.55 -2.49 -8.75
N PRO A 486 0.74 -3.48 -9.15
CA PRO A 486 -0.33 -3.23 -10.11
C PRO A 486 -1.33 -2.19 -9.56
N SER A 487 -1.87 -1.36 -10.44
CA SER A 487 -2.98 -0.45 -10.14
C SER A 487 -3.94 -0.36 -11.33
N LEU A 488 -5.12 0.22 -11.15
CA LEU A 488 -5.95 0.68 -12.26
C LEU A 488 -5.48 2.08 -12.68
N ASP A 489 -5.38 2.37 -13.98
CA ASP A 489 -5.22 3.75 -14.42
C ASP A 489 -6.52 4.51 -14.16
N SER A 490 -6.55 5.35 -13.12
CA SER A 490 -7.71 6.16 -12.74
C SER A 490 -8.11 7.19 -13.80
N ARG A 491 -7.24 7.46 -14.79
CA ARG A 491 -7.64 8.22 -15.99
C ARG A 491 -8.54 7.41 -16.92
N ARG A 492 -8.56 6.07 -16.86
CA ARG A 492 -9.22 5.18 -17.82
C ARG A 492 -10.45 4.45 -17.28
N ILE A 493 -10.45 4.09 -15.99
CA ILE A 493 -11.51 3.30 -15.35
C ILE A 493 -11.62 3.69 -13.87
N GLU A 494 -12.83 3.62 -13.31
CA GLU A 494 -13.08 3.79 -11.87
C GLU A 494 -13.61 2.48 -11.23
N ASP A 495 -13.53 2.35 -9.90
CA ASP A 495 -14.14 1.21 -9.18
C ASP A 495 -15.65 1.06 -9.47
N GLY A 496 -16.34 2.16 -9.76
CA GLY A 496 -17.74 2.17 -10.16
C GLY A 496 -18.01 1.40 -11.46
N ASP A 497 -17.07 1.41 -12.41
CA ASP A 497 -17.17 0.65 -13.65
C ASP A 497 -17.08 -0.87 -13.41
N ILE A 498 -16.13 -1.28 -12.56
CA ILE A 498 -15.99 -2.68 -12.16
C ILE A 498 -17.23 -3.13 -11.37
N ALA A 499 -17.71 -2.31 -10.43
CA ALA A 499 -18.93 -2.61 -9.67
C ALA A 499 -20.18 -2.73 -10.57
N ALA A 500 -20.34 -1.85 -11.57
CA ALA A 500 -21.44 -1.88 -12.52
C ALA A 500 -21.39 -3.09 -13.45
N LEU A 501 -20.20 -3.48 -13.93
CA LEU A 501 -20.01 -4.74 -14.66
C LEU A 501 -20.37 -5.94 -13.79
N VAL A 502 -19.86 -5.97 -12.56
CA VAL A 502 -19.94 -7.14 -11.67
C VAL A 502 -21.35 -7.40 -11.17
N GLY A 503 -22.17 -6.36 -10.90
CA GLY A 503 -23.54 -6.55 -10.42
C GLY A 503 -24.47 -7.24 -11.42
N ALA A 504 -24.30 -6.98 -12.71
CA ALA A 504 -25.11 -7.56 -13.78
C ALA A 504 -24.49 -8.82 -14.43
N LEU A 505 -23.70 -9.55 -13.65
CA LEU A 505 -23.24 -10.90 -14.00
C LEU A 505 -24.31 -11.95 -13.68
N TYR A 506 -24.44 -12.93 -14.58
CA TYR A 506 -25.31 -14.09 -14.41
C TYR A 506 -24.56 -15.39 -14.70
N CYS A 507 -25.11 -16.53 -14.33
CA CYS A 507 -24.70 -17.84 -14.85
C CYS A 507 -25.93 -18.57 -15.44
N ASP A 508 -25.70 -19.39 -16.46
CA ASP A 508 -26.72 -20.30 -17.02
C ASP A 508 -26.61 -21.66 -16.30
N VAL A 509 -27.61 -22.01 -15.47
CA VAL A 509 -27.68 -23.30 -14.76
C VAL A 509 -28.60 -24.27 -15.51
N LYS A 510 -28.23 -25.56 -15.54
CA LYS A 510 -28.92 -26.63 -16.28
C LYS A 510 -29.38 -27.77 -15.36
N ASP A 511 -30.25 -27.46 -14.41
CA ASP A 511 -30.84 -28.45 -13.50
C ASP A 511 -31.97 -29.24 -14.19
N GLY A 512 -31.60 -30.10 -15.15
CA GLY A 512 -32.49 -31.03 -15.87
C GLY A 512 -33.53 -30.42 -16.82
N GLY A 513 -33.79 -29.11 -16.73
CA GLY A 513 -34.75 -28.38 -17.55
C GLY A 513 -34.13 -27.38 -18.54
N ALA A 514 -34.92 -26.39 -18.95
CA ALA A 514 -34.44 -25.26 -19.75
C ALA A 514 -33.40 -24.43 -18.95
N PRO A 515 -32.35 -23.86 -19.60
CA PRO A 515 -31.32 -23.11 -18.89
C PRO A 515 -31.89 -21.91 -18.12
N GLN A 516 -31.67 -21.89 -16.80
CA GLN A 516 -32.08 -20.77 -15.95
C GLN A 516 -30.92 -19.79 -15.78
N ARG A 517 -31.18 -18.51 -16.06
CA ARG A 517 -30.24 -17.41 -15.75
C ARG A 517 -30.35 -17.02 -14.29
N LEU A 518 -29.33 -17.32 -13.50
CA LEU A 518 -29.23 -16.87 -12.11
C LEU A 518 -28.38 -15.59 -12.04
N PRO A 519 -28.89 -14.46 -11.49
CA PRO A 519 -28.12 -13.24 -11.32
C PRO A 519 -27.14 -13.38 -10.14
N VAL A 520 -25.94 -13.88 -10.43
CA VAL A 520 -24.89 -14.12 -9.42
C VAL A 520 -24.15 -12.86 -8.99
N GLY A 521 -24.15 -11.80 -9.81
CA GLY A 521 -23.37 -10.58 -9.59
C GLY A 521 -23.50 -9.97 -8.18
N ARG A 522 -24.72 -10.04 -7.62
CA ARG A 522 -25.07 -9.58 -6.27
C ARG A 522 -24.16 -10.07 -5.13
N VAL A 523 -23.46 -11.20 -5.28
CA VAL A 523 -22.57 -11.71 -4.23
C VAL A 523 -21.28 -10.90 -4.11
N TRP A 524 -20.85 -10.20 -5.16
CA TRP A 524 -19.65 -9.35 -5.19
C TRP A 524 -19.94 -7.84 -5.15
N GLU A 525 -21.21 -7.45 -5.33
CA GLU A 525 -21.67 -6.06 -5.44
C GLU A 525 -21.30 -5.14 -4.27
N ARG A 526 -21.16 -3.83 -4.56
CA ARG A 526 -20.82 -2.77 -3.60
C ARG A 526 -21.74 -1.53 -3.68
N PRO A 527 -23.08 -1.67 -3.60
CA PRO A 527 -23.99 -0.54 -3.77
C PRO A 527 -23.89 0.49 -2.65
N SER A 528 -23.37 0.16 -1.46
CA SER A 528 -23.07 1.15 -0.43
C SER A 528 -22.02 0.69 0.60
N PRO A 529 -21.57 1.58 1.51
CA PRO A 529 -20.68 1.21 2.62
C PRO A 529 -21.30 0.13 3.51
N VAL A 530 -22.64 0.15 3.64
CA VAL A 530 -23.46 -0.73 4.47
C VAL A 530 -23.86 -2.00 3.70
N ARG A 531 -24.47 -1.84 2.52
CA ARG A 531 -24.96 -2.94 1.67
C ARG A 531 -23.85 -3.38 0.72
N ARG A 532 -23.40 -4.62 0.88
CA ARG A 532 -22.43 -5.27 0.00
C ARG A 532 -22.80 -6.75 -0.14
N GLY A 533 -22.44 -7.35 -1.26
CA GLY A 533 -22.43 -8.79 -1.40
C GLY A 533 -21.47 -9.45 -0.41
N LYS A 534 -21.76 -10.69 -0.01
CA LYS A 534 -20.98 -11.47 0.96
C LYS A 534 -19.52 -11.72 0.53
N ASP A 535 -19.29 -11.77 -0.78
CA ASP A 535 -18.00 -11.99 -1.44
C ASP A 535 -17.40 -10.67 -1.99
N ALA A 536 -17.95 -9.51 -1.64
CA ALA A 536 -17.49 -8.22 -2.13
C ALA A 536 -16.01 -7.98 -1.77
N GLY A 537 -15.14 -8.01 -2.78
CA GLY A 537 -13.68 -7.98 -2.63
C GLY A 537 -12.98 -9.12 -3.35
N LEU A 538 -13.64 -10.27 -3.48
CA LEU A 538 -13.12 -11.48 -4.10
C LEU A 538 -13.25 -11.44 -5.63
N VAL A 539 -12.82 -10.32 -6.21
CA VAL A 539 -12.73 -10.07 -7.64
C VAL A 539 -11.25 -9.85 -7.95
N CYS A 540 -10.69 -10.69 -8.81
CA CYS A 540 -9.26 -10.75 -9.12
C CYS A 540 -9.04 -10.40 -10.60
N VAL A 541 -8.56 -9.19 -10.90
CA VAL A 541 -8.22 -8.81 -12.28
C VAL A 541 -6.85 -9.40 -12.64
N LEU A 542 -6.83 -10.39 -13.53
CA LEU A 542 -5.60 -10.99 -14.05
C LEU A 542 -5.17 -10.23 -15.30
N SER A 543 -4.13 -9.41 -15.19
CA SER A 543 -3.57 -8.64 -16.31
C SER A 543 -2.41 -9.39 -16.97
N ARG A 544 -2.50 -9.61 -18.29
CA ARG A 544 -1.41 -10.13 -19.11
C ARG A 544 -0.22 -9.15 -19.04
N ALA A 545 0.80 -9.51 -18.28
CA ALA A 545 1.97 -8.68 -18.04
C ALA A 545 3.27 -9.47 -18.27
N SER A 546 4.38 -8.82 -17.94
CA SER A 546 5.74 -9.36 -17.91
C SER A 546 6.35 -9.40 -16.52
N SER A 547 5.76 -8.72 -15.54
CA SER A 547 6.19 -8.72 -14.14
C SER A 547 5.19 -9.47 -13.29
N PHE A 548 5.66 -10.21 -12.29
CA PHE A 548 4.78 -10.83 -11.30
C PHE A 548 4.36 -9.80 -10.25
N GLY A 549 3.54 -10.27 -9.31
CA GLY A 549 3.05 -9.47 -8.20
C GLY A 549 1.54 -9.24 -8.30
N ALA A 550 0.92 -9.22 -7.15
CA ALA A 550 -0.47 -8.83 -6.97
C ALA A 550 -0.53 -7.64 -6.01
N VAL A 551 -1.68 -6.98 -5.91
CA VAL A 551 -2.01 -6.08 -4.81
C VAL A 551 -3.52 -6.07 -4.57
N THR A 552 -3.90 -5.97 -3.31
CA THR A 552 -5.25 -5.69 -2.87
C THR A 552 -5.46 -4.19 -2.91
N VAL A 553 -6.22 -3.71 -3.88
CA VAL A 553 -6.64 -2.31 -3.90
C VAL A 553 -7.58 -2.13 -2.72
N THR A 554 -7.19 -1.28 -1.76
CA THR A 554 -7.97 -1.00 -0.56
C THR A 554 -8.61 0.38 -0.63
N ASP A 555 -9.74 0.50 0.04
CA ASP A 555 -10.40 1.77 0.36
C ASP A 555 -10.12 2.09 1.84
N THR A 556 -9.74 3.32 2.15
CA THR A 556 -9.49 3.76 3.54
C THR A 556 -10.76 3.68 4.39
N VAL A 557 -11.92 3.99 3.79
CA VAL A 557 -13.24 3.97 4.42
C VAL A 557 -13.90 2.59 4.28
N PHE A 558 -13.80 1.99 3.09
CA PHE A 558 -14.57 0.79 2.74
C PHE A 558 -13.79 -0.54 2.85
N GLY A 559 -12.48 -0.53 3.07
CA GLY A 559 -11.65 -1.74 3.12
C GLY A 559 -11.31 -2.30 1.73
N PRO A 560 -10.82 -3.55 1.60
CA PRO A 560 -10.41 -4.13 0.31
C PRO A 560 -11.52 -3.99 -0.75
N LYS A 561 -11.14 -3.66 -1.99
CA LYS A 561 -12.02 -3.42 -3.16
C LYS A 561 -12.04 -4.61 -4.11
N HIS A 562 -10.86 -5.01 -4.56
CA HIS A 562 -10.57 -6.08 -5.50
C HIS A 562 -9.06 -6.40 -5.43
N VAL A 563 -8.65 -7.55 -5.95
CA VAL A 563 -7.24 -7.91 -6.16
C VAL A 563 -6.87 -7.60 -7.61
N LEU A 564 -5.71 -7.00 -7.84
CA LEU A 564 -5.08 -6.92 -9.15
C LEU A 564 -3.88 -7.87 -9.16
N ALA A 565 -3.69 -8.67 -10.20
CA ALA A 565 -2.56 -9.57 -10.32
C ALA A 565 -1.95 -9.54 -11.72
N LYS A 566 -0.63 -9.51 -11.78
CA LYS A 566 0.17 -9.47 -13.01
C LYS A 566 0.80 -10.85 -13.28
N LEU A 567 0.81 -11.25 -14.54
CA LEU A 567 1.43 -12.52 -14.98
C LEU A 567 2.94 -12.34 -15.22
N TRP A 568 3.74 -13.36 -14.89
CA TRP A 568 5.13 -13.46 -15.36
C TRP A 568 5.40 -14.78 -16.06
N ARG A 569 6.24 -14.70 -17.10
CA ARG A 569 6.94 -15.81 -17.74
C ARG A 569 8.43 -15.71 -17.38
N TYR A 570 8.93 -16.60 -16.53
CA TYR A 570 10.37 -16.83 -16.41
C TYR A 570 10.77 -17.92 -17.41
N ASN A 571 11.52 -17.56 -18.46
CA ASN A 571 12.28 -18.50 -19.31
C ASN A 571 13.32 -17.83 -20.23
N GLY A 572 13.93 -16.72 -19.79
CA GLY A 572 15.26 -16.21 -20.21
C GLY A 572 15.53 -15.85 -21.68
N THR A 573 14.56 -16.01 -22.58
CA THR A 573 14.75 -15.90 -24.05
C THR A 573 13.61 -15.19 -24.78
N GLU A 574 12.43 -15.13 -24.16
CA GLU A 574 11.25 -14.38 -24.61
C GLU A 574 10.73 -13.51 -23.45
N ASP A 575 11.65 -12.71 -22.88
CA ASP A 575 11.31 -11.59 -22.00
C ASP A 575 10.47 -10.55 -22.77
N GLU A 576 9.89 -9.57 -22.07
CA GLU A 576 9.06 -8.56 -22.73
C GLU A 576 9.90 -7.61 -23.59
N MET A 577 9.93 -7.93 -24.89
CA MET A 577 10.72 -7.21 -25.86
C MET A 577 10.06 -5.87 -26.19
N ALA A 578 10.61 -4.78 -25.69
CA ALA A 578 10.32 -3.46 -26.23
C ALA A 578 10.91 -3.31 -27.64
N ALA A 579 10.26 -2.47 -28.43
CA ALA A 579 10.85 -1.87 -29.62
C ALA A 579 10.66 -0.35 -29.55
N ARG A 580 11.69 0.43 -29.91
CA ARG A 580 11.58 1.88 -30.08
C ARG A 580 10.56 2.17 -31.18
N GLN A 581 9.58 3.02 -30.90
CA GLN A 581 8.52 3.31 -31.84
C GLN A 581 9.06 4.19 -32.98
N THR A 582 8.72 3.86 -34.24
CA THR A 582 9.24 4.58 -35.40
C THR A 582 8.86 6.06 -35.33
N GLY A 583 9.86 6.94 -35.27
CA GLY A 583 9.65 8.38 -35.16
C GLY A 583 9.26 8.87 -33.76
N ARG A 584 9.46 8.08 -32.68
CA ARG A 584 9.30 8.53 -31.28
C ARG A 584 10.41 8.01 -30.37
N ALA A 585 10.83 8.83 -29.40
CA ALA A 585 11.70 8.46 -28.31
C ALA A 585 10.95 7.70 -27.18
N THR A 586 10.09 6.76 -27.56
CA THR A 586 9.29 5.91 -26.64
C THR A 586 9.24 4.46 -27.10
N PHE A 587 8.77 3.59 -26.20
CA PHE A 587 8.79 2.15 -26.41
C PHE A 587 7.40 1.53 -26.53
N VAL A 588 7.25 0.62 -27.49
CA VAL A 588 6.08 -0.25 -27.64
C VAL A 588 6.46 -1.66 -27.21
N LEU A 589 5.84 -2.16 -26.13
CA LEU A 589 5.97 -3.54 -25.68
C LEU A 589 5.52 -4.53 -26.77
N ARG A 590 6.18 -5.69 -26.84
CA ARG A 590 5.67 -6.88 -27.53
C ARG A 590 5.16 -7.84 -26.46
N PRO A 591 3.83 -7.93 -26.23
CA PRO A 591 3.27 -8.70 -25.12
C PRO A 591 3.66 -10.17 -25.23
N SER A 592 4.39 -10.67 -24.24
CA SER A 592 4.80 -12.07 -24.18
C SER A 592 3.58 -13.00 -24.31
N MET A 593 3.74 -14.17 -24.95
CA MET A 593 2.65 -15.14 -24.98
C MET A 593 2.46 -15.74 -23.59
N VAL A 594 1.24 -15.60 -23.04
CA VAL A 594 0.87 -16.27 -21.79
C VAL A 594 0.85 -17.78 -22.05
N ASN A 595 1.78 -18.49 -21.44
CA ASN A 595 1.79 -19.94 -21.37
C ASN A 595 0.95 -20.39 -20.16
N PRO A 596 -0.20 -21.06 -20.34
CA PRO A 596 -1.06 -21.50 -19.24
C PRO A 596 -0.35 -22.36 -18.20
N ALA A 597 0.72 -23.08 -18.56
CA ALA A 597 1.50 -23.88 -17.60
C ALA A 597 2.02 -23.07 -16.40
N HIS A 598 2.27 -21.76 -16.57
CA HIS A 598 2.68 -20.88 -15.46
C HIS A 598 1.55 -20.53 -14.48
N GLY A 599 0.28 -20.86 -14.77
CA GLY A 599 -0.84 -20.68 -13.84
C GLY A 599 -0.69 -21.50 -12.55
N ALA A 600 0.04 -22.62 -12.60
CA ALA A 600 0.38 -23.43 -11.43
C ALA A 600 1.72 -23.03 -10.77
N SER A 601 2.33 -21.91 -11.18
CA SER A 601 3.62 -21.45 -10.66
C SER A 601 3.50 -20.90 -9.23
N PRO A 602 4.42 -21.22 -8.31
CA PRO A 602 4.46 -20.61 -6.98
C PRO A 602 4.45 -19.08 -7.05
N ASN A 603 5.20 -18.53 -8.01
CA ASN A 603 5.38 -17.10 -8.20
C ASN A 603 4.11 -16.36 -8.65
N MET A 604 3.05 -17.08 -9.04
CA MET A 604 1.75 -16.50 -9.35
C MET A 604 0.70 -16.87 -8.29
N VAL A 605 0.66 -18.12 -7.83
CA VAL A 605 -0.33 -18.56 -6.83
C VAL A 605 -0.09 -17.85 -5.49
N LEU A 606 1.14 -17.84 -4.97
CA LEU A 606 1.42 -17.32 -3.63
C LEU A 606 1.06 -15.83 -3.46
N PRO A 607 1.40 -14.90 -4.40
CA PRO A 607 0.93 -13.52 -4.32
C PRO A 607 -0.60 -13.40 -4.35
N ILE A 608 -1.29 -14.12 -5.24
CA ILE A 608 -2.77 -14.07 -5.30
C ILE A 608 -3.39 -14.55 -3.99
N MET A 609 -2.83 -15.59 -3.36
CA MET A 609 -3.31 -16.08 -2.06
C MET A 609 -3.04 -15.09 -0.93
N HIS A 610 -1.86 -14.47 -0.88
CA HIS A 610 -1.51 -13.41 0.06
C HIS A 610 -2.51 -12.22 -0.03
N GLU A 611 -2.81 -11.75 -1.24
CA GLU A 611 -3.79 -10.68 -1.46
C GLU A 611 -5.22 -11.10 -1.10
N LEU A 612 -5.65 -12.32 -1.43
CA LEU A 612 -6.93 -12.86 -0.96
C LEU A 612 -6.99 -12.87 0.59
N GLY A 613 -5.86 -13.11 1.26
CA GLY A 613 -5.71 -12.92 2.70
C GLY A 613 -6.14 -11.53 3.18
N HIS A 614 -5.67 -10.46 2.53
CA HIS A 614 -6.10 -9.09 2.82
C HIS A 614 -7.58 -8.85 2.52
N VAL A 615 -8.13 -9.45 1.46
CA VAL A 615 -9.57 -9.37 1.18
C VAL A 615 -10.41 -9.98 2.33
N PHE A 616 -9.93 -11.07 2.93
CA PHE A 616 -10.56 -11.65 4.13
C PHE A 616 -10.27 -10.87 5.41
N GLY A 617 -9.36 -9.89 5.40
CA GLY A 617 -9.03 -9.00 6.52
C GLY A 617 -7.73 -9.32 7.26
N LEU A 618 -6.86 -10.17 6.70
CA LEU A 618 -5.48 -10.35 7.20
C LEU A 618 -4.61 -9.13 6.85
N VAL A 619 -3.48 -8.98 7.52
CA VAL A 619 -2.48 -7.92 7.28
C VAL A 619 -1.07 -8.47 7.14
N ASP A 620 -0.16 -7.62 6.69
CA ASP A 620 1.25 -7.94 6.50
C ASP A 620 1.94 -8.31 7.81
N GLU A 621 2.68 -9.42 7.80
CA GLU A 621 3.52 -9.89 8.90
C GLU A 621 5.03 -9.64 8.62
N TYR A 622 5.37 -8.96 7.51
CA TYR A 622 6.72 -8.47 7.23
C TYR A 622 6.99 -7.10 7.87
N GLY A 623 8.27 -6.82 8.15
CA GLY A 623 8.71 -5.55 8.74
C GLY A 623 9.41 -4.62 7.74
N GLY A 624 10.38 -3.84 8.22
CA GLY A 624 11.41 -3.14 7.42
C GLY A 624 10.99 -2.30 6.21
N LYS A 625 9.79 -1.69 6.17
CA LYS A 625 9.35 -0.77 5.11
C LYS A 625 9.08 0.67 5.57
N ARG A 626 9.00 0.92 6.88
CA ARG A 626 8.66 2.23 7.46
C ARG A 626 9.38 2.49 8.80
N PRO A 627 9.72 3.76 9.10
CA PRO A 627 10.00 4.21 10.46
C PRO A 627 8.79 3.98 11.40
N THR A 628 9.05 3.69 12.68
CA THR A 628 8.02 3.34 13.66
C THR A 628 7.08 4.50 14.04
N ASP A 629 7.54 5.71 13.84
CA ASP A 629 6.84 6.99 14.06
C ASP A 629 5.96 7.41 12.88
N GLN A 630 6.01 6.69 11.75
CA GLN A 630 5.25 6.99 10.52
C GLN A 630 4.12 5.97 10.23
N VAL A 631 3.58 5.33 11.27
CA VAL A 631 2.44 4.43 11.15
C VAL A 631 1.38 4.78 12.18
N ASP A 632 0.30 5.43 11.72
CA ASP A 632 -0.89 5.68 12.53
C ASP A 632 -1.39 4.37 13.13
N PRO A 633 -1.68 4.30 14.45
CA PRO A 633 -2.13 3.09 15.12
C PRO A 633 -3.46 2.61 14.51
N PRO A 634 -3.45 1.54 13.71
CA PRO A 634 -4.53 1.19 12.81
C PRO A 634 -5.61 0.35 13.49
N LYS A 635 -6.68 0.10 12.72
CA LYS A 635 -7.79 -0.80 13.05
C LYS A 635 -7.25 -2.16 13.54
N ALA A 636 -7.83 -2.73 14.60
CA ALA A 636 -7.41 -4.03 15.13
C ALA A 636 -7.54 -5.14 14.07
N PHE A 637 -6.49 -5.99 13.95
CA PHE A 637 -6.37 -7.01 12.91
C PHE A 637 -6.33 -8.44 13.50
N PRO A 638 -6.72 -9.46 12.72
CA PRO A 638 -6.74 -10.85 13.20
C PRO A 638 -5.35 -11.48 13.37
N ASN A 639 -4.34 -11.01 12.64
CA ASN A 639 -2.96 -11.53 12.65
C ASN A 639 -1.89 -10.45 12.89
N GLY A 640 -2.30 -9.23 13.29
CA GLY A 640 -1.40 -8.15 13.67
C GLY A 640 -1.90 -7.46 14.94
N GLN A 641 -1.02 -7.28 15.91
CA GLN A 641 -1.33 -6.63 17.20
C GLN A 641 -0.25 -5.59 17.54
N TRP A 642 -0.65 -4.46 18.12
CA TRP A 642 0.27 -3.35 18.42
C TRP A 642 0.82 -3.37 19.83
N ARG A 643 2.00 -2.75 19.99
CA ARG A 643 2.72 -2.67 21.27
C ARG A 643 1.82 -2.10 22.37
N TYR A 644 1.22 -0.93 22.18
CA TYR A 644 0.37 -0.28 23.20
C TYR A 644 -0.85 -1.12 23.64
N GLU A 645 -1.28 -2.12 22.86
CA GLU A 645 -2.38 -3.02 23.24
C GLU A 645 -1.92 -4.08 24.27
N LEU A 646 -0.64 -4.45 24.25
CA LEU A 646 -0.01 -5.42 25.14
C LEU A 646 0.46 -4.79 26.46
N PHE A 647 1.00 -3.56 26.41
CA PHE A 647 1.50 -2.84 27.58
C PHE A 647 0.50 -1.77 28.02
N ARG A 648 -0.03 -1.94 29.23
CA ARG A 648 -0.98 -1.02 29.90
C ARG A 648 -0.70 -1.15 31.39
N ARG A 649 -0.49 -0.06 32.13
CA ARG A 649 -0.54 -0.11 33.60
C ARG A 649 -2.01 -0.22 34.03
N SER A 650 -2.24 -0.80 35.19
CA SER A 650 -3.57 -0.84 35.80
C SER A 650 -3.90 0.55 36.37
N GLY A 651 -4.62 1.37 35.61
CA GLY A 651 -5.09 2.69 36.04
C GLY A 651 -4.82 3.83 35.07
N ASP A 652 -3.95 3.65 34.07
CA ASP A 652 -3.72 4.68 33.04
C ASP A 652 -5.03 4.92 32.25
N PRO A 653 -5.53 6.17 32.17
CA PRO A 653 -6.69 6.50 31.35
C PRO A 653 -6.38 6.33 29.85
N LEU A 654 -7.43 6.30 29.02
CA LEU A 654 -7.29 6.37 27.56
C LEU A 654 -6.94 7.81 27.12
N GLY A 655 -5.71 8.23 27.43
CA GLY A 655 -5.13 9.41 26.79
C GLY A 655 -5.01 9.21 25.27
N PRO A 656 -5.02 10.30 24.48
CA PRO A 656 -4.70 10.22 23.05
C PRO A 656 -3.28 9.68 22.84
N TYR A 657 -2.99 9.25 21.61
CA TYR A 657 -1.88 8.37 21.24
C TYR A 657 -0.45 8.97 21.31
N ASP A 658 -0.11 9.67 22.39
CA ASP A 658 1.25 10.10 22.72
C ASP A 658 2.10 8.85 23.06
N ALA A 659 2.59 8.17 22.02
CA ALA A 659 3.46 7.02 22.14
C ALA A 659 4.75 7.44 22.89
N PRO A 660 5.02 6.92 24.11
CA PRO A 660 6.16 7.39 24.89
C PRO A 660 7.47 7.01 24.18
N THR A 661 8.17 8.01 23.64
CA THR A 661 9.46 7.82 22.94
C THR A 661 10.51 7.16 23.85
N THR A 662 10.38 7.36 25.15
CA THR A 662 11.06 6.61 26.22
C THR A 662 10.06 5.71 26.96
N LEU A 663 9.78 4.53 26.40
CA LEU A 663 9.01 3.51 27.12
C LEU A 663 9.72 3.12 28.44
N PRO A 664 9.01 3.12 29.58
CA PRO A 664 9.57 2.67 30.84
C PRO A 664 10.11 1.22 30.77
N THR A 665 11.32 1.01 31.28
CA THR A 665 12.06 -0.25 31.21
C THR A 665 11.46 -1.39 32.06
N ASP A 666 10.42 -1.10 32.84
CA ASP A 666 9.64 -2.04 33.66
C ASP A 666 8.47 -2.71 32.91
N GLN A 667 8.07 -2.18 31.75
CA GLN A 667 6.89 -2.66 31.02
C GLN A 667 7.13 -4.04 30.38
N ARG A 668 6.59 -5.10 31.01
CA ARG A 668 6.52 -6.48 30.49
C ARG A 668 5.29 -6.70 29.60
N ILE A 669 5.39 -7.58 28.61
CA ILE A 669 4.24 -8.03 27.80
C ILE A 669 3.23 -8.72 28.72
N SER A 670 1.94 -8.40 28.54
CA SER A 670 0.85 -8.98 29.32
C SER A 670 0.19 -10.12 28.54
N PRO A 671 0.39 -11.41 28.91
CA PRO A 671 -0.06 -12.54 28.09
C PRO A 671 -1.58 -12.61 27.91
N SER A 672 -2.34 -12.10 28.89
CA SER A 672 -3.80 -12.02 28.86
C SER A 672 -4.35 -10.99 27.86
N LYS A 673 -3.51 -10.16 27.25
CA LYS A 673 -3.90 -9.20 26.20
C LYS A 673 -3.54 -9.66 24.78
N ILE A 674 -2.77 -10.74 24.63
CA ILE A 674 -2.47 -11.33 23.31
C ILE A 674 -3.80 -11.81 22.71
N VAL A 675 -4.23 -11.25 21.57
CA VAL A 675 -5.57 -11.48 21.01
C VAL A 675 -5.85 -12.98 20.82
N TRP A 676 -4.87 -13.71 20.31
CA TRP A 676 -4.95 -15.14 20.01
C TRP A 676 -4.93 -16.05 21.25
N ALA A 677 -4.58 -15.51 22.43
CA ALA A 677 -4.69 -16.20 23.71
C ALA A 677 -6.15 -16.33 24.19
N ALA A 678 -7.05 -15.48 23.67
CA ALA A 678 -8.49 -15.55 23.92
C ALA A 678 -9.24 -16.46 22.91
N TRP A 679 -8.58 -16.93 21.85
CA TRP A 679 -9.17 -17.80 20.83
C TRP A 679 -8.97 -19.27 21.24
N ALA A 680 -10.07 -20.03 21.38
CA ALA A 680 -10.01 -21.44 21.70
C ALA A 680 -9.76 -22.31 20.46
N ARG A 681 -8.92 -23.34 20.60
CA ARG A 681 -8.92 -24.53 19.71
C ARG A 681 -10.30 -25.20 19.78
N LEU A 682 -10.82 -25.72 18.68
CA LEU A 682 -12.22 -26.17 18.57
C LEU A 682 -12.33 -27.62 18.05
N ARG A 683 -13.10 -28.47 18.74
CA ARG A 683 -13.45 -29.83 18.29
C ARG A 683 -14.57 -29.84 17.25
N ALA A 684 -15.42 -28.82 17.22
CA ALA A 684 -16.50 -28.64 16.26
C ALA A 684 -16.94 -27.17 16.25
N ALA A 685 -17.48 -26.70 15.12
CA ALA A 685 -18.25 -25.46 15.07
C ALA A 685 -19.33 -25.50 13.98
N GLY A 686 -20.47 -24.89 14.25
CA GLY A 686 -21.58 -24.75 13.32
C GLY A 686 -21.93 -23.30 13.11
N GLU A 687 -22.16 -22.90 11.86
CA GLU A 687 -22.65 -21.56 11.55
C GLU A 687 -24.16 -21.50 11.78
N LEU A 688 -24.65 -20.47 12.46
CA LEU A 688 -26.09 -20.23 12.62
C LEU A 688 -26.68 -19.66 11.33
N VAL A 689 -27.89 -20.08 10.95
CA VAL A 689 -28.63 -19.48 9.82
C VAL A 689 -29.87 -18.68 10.25
N ALA A 690 -30.21 -18.72 11.53
CA ALA A 690 -31.26 -17.91 12.14
C ALA A 690 -30.79 -17.35 13.50
N ARG A 691 -31.54 -16.38 14.04
CA ARG A 691 -31.44 -15.99 15.46
C ARG A 691 -31.84 -17.20 16.32
N PRO A 692 -31.12 -17.52 17.41
CA PRO A 692 -31.58 -18.51 18.38
C PRO A 692 -32.91 -18.14 19.03
N GLU A 693 -33.79 -19.12 19.19
CA GLU A 693 -35.05 -18.97 19.91
C GLU A 693 -34.87 -19.40 21.38
N ILE A 694 -35.39 -18.63 22.32
CA ILE A 694 -35.19 -18.84 23.76
C ILE A 694 -36.53 -19.24 24.40
N VAL A 695 -36.60 -20.48 24.88
CA VAL A 695 -37.81 -21.09 25.47
C VAL A 695 -37.49 -21.48 26.92
N GLY A 696 -37.73 -20.55 27.85
CA GLY A 696 -37.37 -20.71 29.26
C GLY A 696 -35.85 -20.77 29.45
N THR A 697 -35.34 -21.90 29.96
CA THR A 697 -33.90 -22.18 30.09
C THR A 697 -33.28 -22.87 28.87
N THR A 698 -34.06 -23.09 27.81
CA THR A 698 -33.61 -23.76 26.58
C THR A 698 -33.38 -22.74 25.47
N VAL A 699 -32.32 -22.94 24.68
CA VAL A 699 -32.00 -22.14 23.50
C VAL A 699 -31.97 -23.07 22.28
N HIS A 700 -32.90 -22.88 21.35
CA HIS A 700 -32.97 -23.59 20.08
C HIS A 700 -32.07 -22.90 19.06
N VAL A 701 -31.20 -23.66 18.40
CA VAL A 701 -30.18 -23.15 17.48
C VAL A 701 -30.27 -23.88 16.15
N GLN A 702 -30.72 -23.17 15.12
CA GLN A 702 -30.73 -23.66 13.74
C GLN A 702 -29.39 -23.36 13.06
N LEU A 703 -28.66 -24.42 12.73
CA LEU A 703 -27.37 -24.35 12.05
C LEU A 703 -27.50 -24.47 10.52
N ARG A 704 -26.42 -24.11 9.81
CA ARG A 704 -26.23 -24.31 8.37
C ARG A 704 -26.19 -25.81 8.05
N LYS A 705 -26.72 -26.21 6.89
CA LYS A 705 -26.90 -27.61 6.51
C LYS A 705 -25.59 -28.44 6.59
N LYS A 706 -25.64 -29.59 7.26
CA LYS A 706 -24.55 -30.51 7.68
C LYS A 706 -23.66 -30.04 8.84
N HIS A 707 -23.90 -28.90 9.49
CA HIS A 707 -23.05 -28.43 10.60
C HIS A 707 -23.39 -29.06 11.96
N ALA A 708 -24.57 -29.65 12.16
CA ALA A 708 -24.93 -30.30 13.42
C ALA A 708 -24.21 -31.64 13.65
N ARG A 709 -23.82 -32.33 12.57
CA ARG A 709 -23.25 -33.70 12.61
C ARG A 709 -22.01 -33.91 13.49
N ASP A 710 -21.27 -32.83 13.77
CA ASP A 710 -20.00 -32.86 14.52
C ASP A 710 -20.22 -32.57 16.03
N PHE A 711 -21.49 -32.43 16.45
CA PHE A 711 -21.93 -32.27 17.84
C PHE A 711 -22.69 -33.52 18.35
N ALA A 712 -22.84 -33.64 19.67
CA ALA A 712 -23.60 -34.69 20.33
C ALA A 712 -24.17 -34.20 21.68
N LEU A 713 -25.06 -35.00 22.29
CA LEU A 713 -25.64 -34.75 23.61
C LEU A 713 -24.56 -34.57 24.69
N ASP A 714 -24.92 -33.83 25.75
CA ASP A 714 -24.09 -33.50 26.93
C ASP A 714 -22.79 -32.72 26.66
N MET A 715 -22.46 -32.44 25.39
CA MET A 715 -21.35 -31.56 25.04
C MET A 715 -21.59 -30.13 25.55
N GLN A 716 -20.54 -29.52 26.11
CA GLN A 716 -20.59 -28.11 26.53
C GLN A 716 -20.13 -27.20 25.40
N VAL A 717 -21.04 -26.36 24.91
CA VAL A 717 -20.87 -25.50 23.73
C VAL A 717 -21.14 -24.04 24.05
N LYS A 718 -20.60 -23.13 23.24
CA LYS A 718 -20.82 -21.67 23.33
C LYS A 718 -21.33 -21.13 22.00
N ILE A 719 -22.08 -20.03 22.01
CA ILE A 719 -22.36 -19.24 20.81
C ILE A 719 -21.40 -18.05 20.78
N ARG A 720 -20.72 -17.80 19.66
CA ARG A 720 -19.68 -16.78 19.47
C ARG A 720 -20.03 -15.84 18.32
N GLN A 721 -19.96 -14.53 18.55
CA GLN A 721 -20.13 -13.53 17.49
C GLN A 721 -18.88 -13.52 16.58
N ARG A 722 -19.08 -13.38 15.26
CA ARG A 722 -18.01 -13.14 14.27
C ARG A 722 -18.08 -11.68 13.78
N PRO A 723 -16.97 -11.04 13.37
CA PRO A 723 -15.60 -11.58 13.31
C PRO A 723 -14.83 -11.49 14.64
N LEU A 724 -13.72 -12.23 14.69
CA LEU A 724 -12.77 -12.33 15.82
C LEU A 724 -11.85 -11.11 15.95
N LEU A 725 -12.42 -9.91 16.00
CA LEU A 725 -11.65 -8.66 16.13
C LEU A 725 -11.61 -8.21 17.60
N GLY A 726 -10.40 -8.23 18.18
CA GLY A 726 -10.08 -7.82 19.54
C GLY A 726 -9.89 -8.98 20.55
N PRO A 727 -9.37 -8.70 21.76
CA PRO A 727 -9.13 -9.70 22.81
C PRO A 727 -10.45 -10.08 23.51
N THR A 728 -11.39 -10.67 22.76
CA THR A 728 -12.79 -10.78 23.16
C THR A 728 -13.17 -12.11 23.81
N GLY A 729 -12.79 -12.27 25.09
CA GLY A 729 -13.52 -13.17 25.99
C GLY A 729 -15.00 -12.76 26.17
N THR A 730 -15.35 -11.53 25.79
CA THR A 730 -16.66 -10.88 25.88
C THR A 730 -17.63 -11.14 24.72
N ARG A 731 -17.21 -11.82 23.63
CA ARG A 731 -18.06 -12.11 22.45
C ARG A 731 -18.55 -13.56 22.34
N SER A 732 -18.43 -14.33 23.42
CA SER A 732 -18.96 -15.68 23.51
C SER A 732 -19.93 -15.77 24.68
N SER A 733 -21.02 -16.51 24.52
CA SER A 733 -21.87 -16.90 25.65
C SER A 733 -21.05 -17.70 26.68
N PRO A 734 -21.50 -17.78 27.94
CA PRO A 734 -21.15 -18.90 28.81
C PRO A 734 -21.50 -20.23 28.14
N ALA A 735 -20.80 -21.30 28.53
CA ALA A 735 -21.05 -22.61 27.92
C ALA A 735 -22.34 -23.25 28.45
N MET A 736 -23.16 -23.71 27.51
CA MET A 736 -24.45 -24.39 27.66
C MET A 736 -24.27 -25.88 27.35
N ARG A 737 -25.23 -26.73 27.73
CA ARG A 737 -25.19 -28.19 27.49
C ARG A 737 -26.12 -28.55 26.33
N ILE A 738 -25.66 -29.35 25.36
CA ILE A 738 -26.56 -29.90 24.33
C ILE A 738 -27.51 -30.92 24.98
N ILE A 739 -28.82 -30.72 24.85
CA ILE A 739 -29.87 -31.60 25.39
C ILE A 739 -30.70 -32.32 24.32
N ASP A 740 -30.75 -31.81 23.10
CA ASP A 740 -31.33 -32.47 21.93
C ASP A 740 -30.62 -32.03 20.63
N ILE A 741 -30.67 -32.87 19.59
CA ILE A 741 -30.00 -32.61 18.30
C ILE A 741 -30.66 -33.37 17.14
N ASP A 742 -31.24 -32.63 16.18
CA ASP A 742 -31.75 -33.17 14.92
C ASP A 742 -30.74 -32.90 13.79
N ILE A 743 -29.86 -33.88 13.54
CA ILE A 743 -28.84 -33.83 12.47
C ILE A 743 -29.49 -33.83 11.06
N THR A 744 -30.78 -34.19 10.92
CA THR A 744 -31.49 -34.14 9.62
C THR A 744 -32.00 -32.75 9.28
N ARG A 745 -32.26 -31.92 10.31
CA ARG A 745 -32.65 -30.49 10.18
C ARG A 745 -31.49 -29.53 10.42
N ASP A 746 -30.40 -30.01 11.01
CA ASP A 746 -29.32 -29.20 11.60
C ASP A 746 -29.79 -28.30 12.76
N GLU A 747 -30.74 -28.80 13.57
CA GLU A 747 -31.24 -28.14 14.79
C GLU A 747 -30.53 -28.68 16.04
N VAL A 748 -30.19 -27.80 16.99
CA VAL A 748 -29.59 -28.17 18.29
C VAL A 748 -30.32 -27.43 19.42
N GLN A 749 -30.71 -28.14 20.48
CA GLN A 749 -31.29 -27.54 21.69
C GLN A 749 -30.26 -27.50 22.81
N LEU A 750 -30.13 -26.33 23.45
CA LEU A 750 -29.11 -26.04 24.46
C LEU A 750 -29.76 -25.69 25.81
N GLU A 751 -29.37 -26.37 26.87
CA GLU A 751 -29.72 -26.02 28.24
C GLU A 751 -28.73 -24.99 28.80
N CYS A 752 -29.27 -23.88 29.30
CA CYS A 752 -28.52 -22.91 30.07
C CYS A 752 -28.32 -23.35 31.52
N HIS A 753 -27.17 -22.97 32.09
CA HIS A 753 -26.90 -23.21 33.51
C HIS A 753 -27.96 -22.49 34.38
N PRO A 754 -28.47 -23.06 35.49
CA PRO A 754 -29.59 -22.46 36.24
C PRO A 754 -29.36 -21.02 36.71
N ASN A 755 -28.10 -20.65 36.99
CA ASN A 755 -27.71 -19.29 37.37
C ASN A 755 -27.45 -18.38 36.15
N PHE A 756 -28.04 -18.68 34.98
CA PHE A 756 -27.76 -18.00 33.72
C PHE A 756 -29.01 -17.85 32.84
N THR A 757 -29.50 -16.62 32.75
CA THR A 757 -30.54 -16.16 31.84
C THR A 757 -29.91 -15.70 30.51
N PRO A 758 -30.30 -16.25 29.35
CA PRO A 758 -29.70 -15.90 28.04
C PRO A 758 -29.70 -14.40 27.70
N ALA A 759 -30.74 -13.68 28.13
CA ALA A 759 -30.96 -12.28 27.78
C ALA A 759 -29.94 -11.31 28.43
N ASP A 760 -29.38 -11.63 29.60
CA ASP A 760 -28.70 -10.64 30.44
C ASP A 760 -27.21 -10.44 30.10
N THR A 761 -26.68 -11.14 29.08
CA THR A 761 -25.23 -11.17 28.81
C THR A 761 -24.81 -11.39 27.36
N TYR A 762 -25.67 -11.94 26.49
CA TYR A 762 -25.34 -12.19 25.09
C TYR A 762 -26.38 -11.56 24.18
N ASP A 763 -25.97 -10.50 23.48
CA ASP A 763 -26.82 -9.78 22.55
C ASP A 763 -27.00 -10.60 21.27
N PHE A 764 -28.20 -11.20 21.13
CA PHE A 764 -28.66 -11.91 19.94
C PHE A 764 -29.36 -10.99 18.91
N ASP A 765 -29.62 -9.72 19.24
CA ASP A 765 -30.16 -8.72 18.33
C ASP A 765 -29.04 -8.05 17.51
N VAL A 766 -27.84 -7.92 18.09
CA VAL A 766 -26.59 -7.66 17.37
C VAL A 766 -26.15 -8.92 16.62
N LEU A 767 -26.90 -9.26 15.58
CA LEU A 767 -26.41 -10.03 14.44
C LEU A 767 -25.59 -9.09 13.54
N PRO A 768 -24.24 -9.14 13.54
CA PRO A 768 -23.45 -8.28 12.68
C PRO A 768 -23.73 -8.64 11.22
N SER A 769 -24.11 -7.64 10.42
CA SER A 769 -24.82 -7.76 9.13
C SER A 769 -24.03 -8.39 7.95
N ARG A 770 -22.98 -9.17 8.24
CA ARG A 770 -22.09 -9.83 7.26
C ARG A 770 -21.62 -11.23 7.64
N LEU A 771 -21.63 -11.61 8.92
CA LEU A 771 -21.20 -12.94 9.38
C LEU A 771 -22.11 -13.38 10.53
N ALA A 772 -22.87 -14.45 10.34
CA ALA A 772 -23.69 -15.01 11.41
C ALA A 772 -22.84 -15.51 12.59
N PRO A 773 -23.38 -15.65 13.81
CA PRO A 773 -22.67 -16.28 14.92
C PRO A 773 -22.31 -17.74 14.62
N VAL A 774 -21.42 -18.31 15.43
CA VAL A 774 -21.08 -19.74 15.40
C VAL A 774 -21.39 -20.39 16.74
N LEU A 775 -22.05 -21.55 16.70
CA LEU A 775 -22.02 -22.52 17.80
C LEU A 775 -20.64 -23.18 17.77
N MET A 776 -19.94 -23.26 18.90
CA MET A 776 -18.60 -23.84 18.97
C MET A 776 -18.45 -24.79 20.15
N LEU A 777 -17.67 -25.84 19.96
CA LEU A 777 -17.25 -26.82 20.95
C LEU A 777 -15.74 -26.64 21.21
N PRO A 778 -15.34 -25.89 22.26
CA PRO A 778 -13.93 -25.70 22.60
C PRO A 778 -13.24 -27.01 23.02
N LEU A 779 -11.95 -27.14 22.67
CA LEU A 779 -11.08 -28.12 23.33
C LEU A 779 -10.90 -27.75 24.80
N ARG A 780 -10.92 -28.78 25.66
CA ARG A 780 -10.64 -28.67 27.10
C ARG A 780 -9.18 -29.05 27.35
N ARG A 781 -8.50 -28.35 28.27
CA ARG A 781 -7.15 -28.74 28.67
C ARG A 781 -7.18 -30.09 29.41
N PRO A 782 -6.21 -30.99 29.17
CA PRO A 782 -6.03 -32.20 29.97
C PRO A 782 -5.96 -31.86 31.47
N GLY A 783 -6.62 -32.66 32.31
CA GLY A 783 -6.58 -32.51 33.77
C GLY A 783 -7.33 -31.30 34.35
N SER A 784 -8.08 -30.50 33.57
CA SER A 784 -8.94 -29.45 34.14
C SER A 784 -10.26 -30.03 34.66
N GLU A 785 -10.59 -29.76 35.93
CA GLU A 785 -11.88 -30.09 36.57
C GLU A 785 -13.09 -29.71 35.70
N PRO A 786 -14.16 -30.55 35.61
CA PRO A 786 -15.28 -30.34 34.67
C PRO A 786 -16.02 -29.00 34.80
N LEU A 787 -15.93 -28.36 35.97
CA LEU A 787 -16.52 -27.05 36.27
C LEU A 787 -15.53 -25.89 36.13
N ALA A 788 -14.22 -26.13 36.30
CA ALA A 788 -13.17 -25.12 36.22
C ALA A 788 -12.73 -24.89 34.76
N ARG A 789 -13.70 -24.48 33.91
CA ARG A 789 -13.65 -24.35 32.44
C ARG A 789 -12.39 -23.64 31.92
N ARG A 790 -11.28 -24.38 31.76
CA ARG A 790 -10.06 -23.95 31.08
C ARG A 790 -10.05 -24.49 29.66
N GLU A 791 -10.59 -23.69 28.75
CA GLU A 791 -10.50 -23.92 27.31
C GLU A 791 -9.03 -23.90 26.86
N GLN A 792 -8.71 -24.67 25.83
CA GLN A 792 -7.37 -24.76 25.26
C GLN A 792 -7.19 -23.64 24.22
N PRO A 793 -6.38 -22.60 24.51
CA PRO A 793 -6.15 -21.48 23.59
C PRO A 793 -5.29 -21.88 22.39
N LEU A 794 -5.29 -21.08 21.32
CA LEU A 794 -4.38 -21.25 20.17
C LEU A 794 -2.92 -21.04 20.56
N VAL A 795 -2.64 -20.01 21.36
CA VAL A 795 -1.32 -19.78 21.98
C VAL A 795 -1.20 -20.67 23.21
N ALA A 796 -0.27 -21.62 23.22
CA ALA A 796 -0.14 -22.60 24.31
C ALA A 796 0.03 -21.95 25.70
N PRO A 797 -0.57 -22.50 26.78
CA PRO A 797 -0.40 -22.02 28.15
C PRO A 797 1.05 -21.85 28.59
N GLU A 798 1.92 -22.77 28.16
CA GLU A 798 3.35 -22.81 28.43
C GLU A 798 4.08 -21.65 27.71
N ILE A 799 3.66 -21.32 26.49
CA ILE A 799 4.14 -20.14 25.74
C ILE A 799 3.63 -18.84 26.39
N LEU A 800 2.38 -18.80 26.84
CA LEU A 800 1.83 -17.63 27.55
C LEU A 800 2.53 -17.37 28.88
N ALA A 801 2.82 -18.42 29.66
CA ALA A 801 3.61 -18.33 30.88
C ALA A 801 5.02 -17.78 30.57
N HIS A 802 5.70 -18.37 29.59
CA HIS A 802 7.03 -17.95 29.17
C HIS A 802 7.09 -16.48 28.71
N ILE A 803 6.09 -15.99 27.98
CA ILE A 803 6.02 -14.58 27.55
C ILE A 803 5.82 -13.65 28.77
N GLY A 804 5.08 -14.07 29.81
CA GLY A 804 4.93 -13.29 31.05
C GLY A 804 6.20 -13.29 31.93
N GLU A 805 6.88 -14.44 32.01
CA GLU A 805 8.11 -14.65 32.78
C GLU A 805 9.31 -13.93 32.15
N SER A 806 9.52 -14.14 30.85
CA SER A 806 10.59 -13.49 30.07
C SER A 806 10.26 -12.03 29.73
N GLY A 807 8.97 -11.67 29.69
CA GLY A 807 8.47 -10.34 29.37
C GLY A 807 8.51 -9.97 27.87
N GLY A 808 9.16 -10.78 27.03
CA GLY A 808 9.51 -10.47 25.64
C GLY A 808 8.92 -11.43 24.60
N PRO A 809 9.03 -11.09 23.29
CA PRO A 809 8.54 -11.91 22.19
C PRO A 809 9.42 -13.15 21.96
N LEU A 810 8.91 -14.12 21.20
CA LEU A 810 9.60 -15.40 20.97
C LEU A 810 10.84 -15.27 20.06
N ASN A 811 10.89 -14.25 19.20
CA ASN A 811 12.04 -13.93 18.34
C ASN A 811 13.09 -13.00 18.99
N ALA A 812 12.93 -12.64 20.27
CA ALA A 812 14.03 -12.06 21.05
C ALA A 812 15.04 -13.14 21.47
N ALA A 813 16.24 -12.76 21.88
CA ALA A 813 17.22 -13.72 22.39
C ALA A 813 16.85 -14.15 23.83
N ALA A 814 16.92 -15.45 24.15
CA ALA A 814 16.53 -15.97 25.47
C ALA A 814 17.29 -15.33 26.66
N ASN A 815 18.54 -14.87 26.46
CA ASN A 815 19.33 -14.19 27.48
C ASN A 815 19.05 -12.67 27.57
N ASN A 816 18.29 -12.09 26.64
CA ASN A 816 17.86 -10.69 26.66
C ASN A 816 16.49 -10.53 25.95
N PRO A 817 15.40 -11.08 26.53
CA PRO A 817 14.07 -11.05 25.92
C PRO A 817 13.47 -9.64 25.88
N MET A 818 13.87 -8.79 26.84
CA MET A 818 13.45 -7.38 26.97
C MET A 818 14.34 -6.40 26.20
N ARG A 819 15.22 -6.89 25.31
CA ARG A 819 16.14 -6.05 24.53
C ARG A 819 15.39 -4.95 23.75
N PRO A 820 16.02 -3.78 23.52
CA PRO A 820 15.58 -2.85 22.49
C PRO A 820 15.38 -3.61 21.17
N CYS A 821 14.27 -3.31 20.49
CA CYS A 821 13.99 -3.92 19.20
C CYS A 821 15.09 -3.56 18.19
N THR A 822 15.48 -4.53 17.38
CA THR A 822 16.44 -4.35 16.29
C THR A 822 15.74 -4.62 14.98
N ALA A 823 16.08 -3.83 13.95
CA ALA A 823 15.67 -4.11 12.59
C ALA A 823 15.96 -5.57 12.19
N ALA A 824 15.11 -6.16 11.37
CA ALA A 824 15.28 -7.52 10.89
C ALA A 824 16.32 -7.52 9.76
N SER A 825 17.23 -8.50 9.74
CA SER A 825 18.21 -8.65 8.65
C SER A 825 17.56 -8.95 7.29
N SER A 826 16.27 -9.32 7.29
CA SER A 826 15.39 -9.25 6.13
C SER A 826 13.94 -9.07 6.62
N PRO A 827 13.16 -8.16 6.02
CA PRO A 827 11.77 -7.92 6.44
C PRO A 827 10.88 -9.15 6.22
N VAL A 828 11.21 -9.99 5.23
CA VAL A 828 10.42 -11.15 4.78
C VAL A 828 11.01 -12.51 5.16
N ALA A 829 12.17 -12.59 5.81
CA ALA A 829 12.75 -13.86 6.24
C ALA A 829 11.97 -14.45 7.44
N PRO A 830 11.88 -15.80 7.57
CA PRO A 830 11.24 -16.44 8.71
C PRO A 830 11.94 -16.11 10.04
N GLN A 831 11.16 -15.77 11.06
CA GLN A 831 11.67 -15.44 12.39
C GLN A 831 11.73 -16.70 13.26
N PHE A 832 12.94 -17.21 13.49
CA PHE A 832 13.14 -18.36 14.37
C PHE A 832 12.93 -17.98 15.84
N PRO A 833 12.05 -18.68 16.59
CA PRO A 833 11.85 -18.38 18.00
C PRO A 833 13.06 -18.85 18.82
N SER A 834 13.82 -17.88 19.34
CA SER A 834 15.03 -18.09 20.16
C SER A 834 14.79 -17.83 21.65
N ASN A 835 13.70 -17.17 22.02
CA ASN A 835 13.18 -17.02 23.39
C ASN A 835 12.00 -18.01 23.59
N LEU A 836 12.32 -19.26 23.91
CA LEU A 836 11.36 -20.34 24.21
C LEU A 836 11.59 -20.89 25.63
N PRO A 837 10.55 -21.43 26.29
CA PRO A 837 10.71 -22.06 27.60
C PRO A 837 11.54 -23.34 27.50
N ALA A 838 12.48 -23.51 28.45
CA ALA A 838 13.39 -24.66 28.49
C ALA A 838 12.68 -26.02 28.69
N THR A 839 11.41 -26.01 29.12
CA THR A 839 10.55 -27.19 29.27
C THR A 839 10.00 -27.72 27.95
N LEU A 840 10.13 -26.99 26.83
CA LEU A 840 9.85 -27.53 25.50
C LEU A 840 10.98 -28.45 25.04
N THR A 841 11.00 -29.62 25.65
CA THR A 841 11.81 -30.77 25.23
C THR A 841 11.64 -31.00 23.74
N ARG A 842 12.75 -31.14 23.02
CA ARG A 842 12.73 -31.48 21.60
C ARG A 842 12.21 -32.90 21.44
N THR A 843 10.94 -33.06 21.11
CA THR A 843 10.43 -34.37 20.67
C THR A 843 11.00 -34.69 19.28
N PRO A 844 11.15 -35.97 18.91
CA PRO A 844 11.53 -36.33 17.55
C PRO A 844 10.57 -35.75 16.50
N GLU A 845 9.26 -35.66 16.78
CA GLU A 845 8.30 -34.91 15.96
C GLU A 845 8.72 -33.44 15.73
N MET A 846 9.14 -32.74 16.79
CA MET A 846 9.60 -31.35 16.72
C MET A 846 10.97 -31.17 16.03
N GLU A 847 11.59 -32.26 15.57
CA GLU A 847 12.80 -32.24 14.72
C GLU A 847 12.57 -32.87 13.33
N ARG A 848 11.35 -33.36 13.01
CA ARG A 848 10.99 -33.74 11.63
C ARG A 848 10.80 -32.48 10.79
N ALA A 849 11.22 -32.50 9.53
CA ALA A 849 11.21 -31.33 8.63
C ALA A 849 9.84 -30.64 8.43
N THR A 850 8.73 -31.34 8.72
CA THR A 850 7.36 -30.79 8.70
C THR A 850 7.03 -29.93 9.92
N PHE A 851 7.63 -30.19 11.09
CA PHE A 851 7.54 -29.27 12.22
C PHE A 851 8.67 -28.25 12.15
N ARG A 852 8.31 -27.01 11.84
CA ARG A 852 9.22 -25.87 11.91
C ARG A 852 8.85 -25.03 13.11
N ARG A 853 9.83 -24.69 13.96
CA ARG A 853 9.58 -23.97 15.23
C ARG A 853 8.87 -22.63 15.03
N HIS A 854 9.05 -21.98 13.88
CA HIS A 854 8.34 -20.75 13.54
C HIS A 854 6.82 -20.93 13.33
N ASN A 855 6.31 -22.16 13.24
CA ASN A 855 4.87 -22.46 13.24
C ASN A 855 4.23 -22.41 14.64
N ILE A 856 5.01 -22.27 15.72
CA ILE A 856 4.49 -22.12 17.09
C ILE A 856 3.70 -20.81 17.16
N VAL A 857 2.40 -20.90 17.44
CA VAL A 857 1.56 -19.73 17.69
C VAL A 857 1.96 -19.12 19.04
N GLY A 858 2.31 -17.84 19.01
CA GLY A 858 2.92 -17.11 20.10
C GLY A 858 2.82 -15.60 19.90
N LEU A 859 3.95 -14.92 20.06
CA LEU A 859 4.05 -13.49 19.83
C LEU A 859 5.45 -13.17 19.29
N TYR A 860 5.52 -12.66 18.07
CA TYR A 860 6.75 -12.37 17.33
C TYR A 860 6.77 -10.88 16.98
N GLN A 861 7.92 -10.23 17.11
CA GLN A 861 8.06 -8.79 16.91
C GLN A 861 8.36 -8.42 15.44
N GLY A 862 7.67 -7.38 14.97
CA GLY A 862 7.64 -6.93 13.58
C GLY A 862 6.24 -7.12 12.97
N GLY A 863 6.10 -6.76 11.69
CA GLY A 863 4.83 -6.81 10.96
C GLY A 863 4.34 -5.42 10.56
N LEU A 864 3.28 -5.35 9.74
CA LEU A 864 2.67 -4.10 9.29
C LEU A 864 3.64 -3.10 8.64
N GLY A 865 4.73 -3.62 8.03
CA GLY A 865 5.79 -2.82 7.42
C GLY A 865 6.79 -2.20 8.41
N VAL A 866 6.71 -2.51 9.71
CA VAL A 866 7.68 -2.06 10.73
C VAL A 866 8.35 -3.26 11.39
N ASP A 867 9.64 -3.14 11.75
CA ASP A 867 10.33 -4.19 12.51
C ASP A 867 10.01 -4.15 14.01
N CYS A 868 9.49 -3.01 14.48
CA CYS A 868 9.30 -2.68 15.88
C CYS A 868 7.92 -2.05 16.09
N GLY A 869 7.32 -2.19 17.26
CA GLY A 869 6.00 -1.62 17.57
C GLY A 869 4.80 -2.49 17.13
N ALA A 870 4.92 -3.24 16.04
CA ALA A 870 3.98 -4.29 15.67
C ALA A 870 4.41 -5.68 16.15
N TYR A 871 3.44 -6.60 16.25
CA TYR A 871 3.64 -8.02 16.52
C TYR A 871 2.69 -8.88 15.68
N HIS A 872 3.13 -10.10 15.35
CA HIS A 872 2.39 -11.11 14.59
C HIS A 872 2.45 -12.49 15.27
N PRO A 873 1.58 -13.47 14.91
CA PRO A 873 1.34 -14.67 15.73
C PRO A 873 2.36 -15.79 15.54
N ALA A 874 3.13 -15.82 14.45
CA ALA A 874 3.99 -16.94 14.08
C ALA A 874 5.21 -16.45 13.32
N GLY A 875 6.35 -17.13 13.47
CA GLY A 875 7.59 -16.72 12.83
C GLY A 875 7.62 -16.90 11.31
N ASP A 876 6.74 -17.74 10.76
CA ASP A 876 6.56 -17.92 9.31
C ASP A 876 5.08 -17.95 8.94
N CYS A 877 4.77 -17.32 7.81
CA CYS A 877 3.43 -17.13 7.28
C CYS A 877 3.52 -16.59 5.85
N MET A 878 2.57 -16.97 4.99
CA MET A 878 2.38 -16.35 3.68
C MET A 878 2.21 -14.81 3.77
N MET A 879 1.63 -14.28 4.86
CA MET A 879 1.53 -12.84 5.12
C MET A 879 2.86 -12.17 5.48
N ARG A 880 3.87 -12.94 5.89
CA ARG A 880 5.24 -12.45 6.14
C ARG A 880 6.09 -12.41 4.86
N GLY A 881 5.58 -12.93 3.76
CA GLY A 881 6.22 -12.88 2.46
C GLY A 881 5.77 -14.06 1.63
N ALA A 882 4.97 -13.80 0.59
CA ALA A 882 4.49 -14.81 -0.34
C ALA A 882 5.64 -15.53 -1.07
N ILE A 883 6.74 -14.81 -1.34
CA ILE A 883 7.93 -15.30 -2.04
C ILE A 883 9.14 -14.63 -1.36
N GLU A 884 10.21 -15.37 -1.17
CA GLU A 884 11.51 -14.84 -0.73
C GLU A 884 12.13 -14.02 -1.89
N GLU A 885 12.70 -12.83 -1.64
CA GLU A 885 13.03 -11.90 -2.74
C GLU A 885 13.91 -12.55 -3.84
N PRO A 886 13.46 -12.62 -5.11
CA PRO A 886 14.19 -13.33 -6.17
C PRO A 886 15.58 -12.76 -6.52
N ARG A 887 15.98 -11.63 -5.93
CA ARG A 887 17.27 -10.96 -6.17
C ARG A 887 18.48 -11.81 -5.77
N THR A 888 18.32 -12.79 -4.88
CA THR A 888 19.40 -13.73 -4.50
C THR A 888 19.14 -15.19 -4.87
N GLN A 889 17.89 -15.60 -5.14
CA GLN A 889 17.58 -16.94 -5.67
C GLN A 889 17.88 -17.04 -7.17
N SER A 890 19.16 -16.91 -7.50
CA SER A 890 19.72 -17.15 -8.82
C SER A 890 19.53 -18.62 -9.23
N ILE A 891 18.83 -18.86 -10.34
CA ILE A 891 18.83 -20.09 -11.15
C ILE A 891 18.20 -21.35 -10.49
N LEU A 892 17.93 -21.38 -9.18
CA LEU A 892 17.17 -22.47 -8.57
C LEU A 892 15.76 -22.56 -9.20
N SER A 893 15.37 -23.78 -9.57
CA SER A 893 14.21 -24.02 -10.43
C SER A 893 12.89 -23.62 -9.76
N ALA A 894 11.95 -23.11 -10.55
CA ALA A 894 10.60 -22.76 -10.08
C ALA A 894 9.85 -23.95 -9.43
N ASP A 895 10.27 -25.19 -9.73
CA ASP A 895 9.76 -26.42 -9.14
C ASP A 895 10.24 -26.67 -7.69
N THR A 896 11.28 -25.95 -7.24
CA THR A 896 11.89 -26.08 -5.90
C THR A 896 11.59 -24.92 -4.95
N ALA A 897 10.85 -23.90 -5.38
CA ALA A 897 10.41 -22.82 -4.50
C ALA A 897 9.43 -23.36 -3.45
N GLU A 898 9.84 -23.36 -2.18
CA GLU A 898 9.02 -23.88 -1.10
C GLU A 898 7.87 -22.92 -0.77
N TYR A 899 6.66 -23.44 -0.88
CA TYR A 899 5.44 -22.69 -0.61
C TYR A 899 5.29 -22.45 0.89
N ARG A 900 5.39 -21.18 1.31
CA ARG A 900 5.10 -20.77 2.70
C ARG A 900 3.59 -20.75 2.92
N PRO A 901 3.04 -21.60 3.79
CA PRO A 901 1.61 -21.62 4.06
C PRO A 901 1.20 -20.43 4.93
N PHE A 902 -0.10 -20.19 5.10
CA PHE A 902 -0.58 -19.34 6.18
C PHE A 902 -0.17 -19.91 7.54
N CYS A 903 0.12 -19.05 8.52
CA CYS A 903 0.26 -19.48 9.92
C CYS A 903 -1.09 -19.96 10.48
N HIS A 904 -1.10 -20.75 11.57
CA HIS A 904 -2.35 -21.33 12.07
C HIS A 904 -3.41 -20.28 12.44
N VAL A 905 -3.02 -19.12 12.98
CA VAL A 905 -3.96 -18.01 13.27
C VAL A 905 -4.63 -17.47 12.00
N CYS A 906 -3.86 -17.26 10.93
CA CYS A 906 -4.41 -16.88 9.63
C CYS A 906 -5.32 -17.96 9.05
N ARG A 907 -4.94 -19.25 9.15
CA ARG A 907 -5.82 -20.37 8.75
C ARG A 907 -7.12 -20.39 9.55
N TYR A 908 -7.05 -20.18 10.87
CA TYR A 908 -8.19 -20.20 11.78
C TYR A 908 -9.17 -19.07 11.46
N TRP A 909 -8.67 -17.87 11.19
CA TRP A 909 -9.48 -16.74 10.74
C TRP A 909 -10.18 -17.02 9.39
N LEU A 910 -9.46 -17.54 8.41
CA LEU A 910 -10.00 -17.87 7.09
C LEU A 910 -11.08 -18.96 7.18
N VAL A 911 -10.85 -20.01 7.98
CA VAL A 911 -11.84 -21.06 8.27
C VAL A 911 -13.06 -20.49 8.99
N ASP A 912 -12.87 -19.70 10.06
CA ASP A 912 -13.97 -19.09 10.80
C ASP A 912 -14.86 -18.20 9.93
N ARG A 913 -14.27 -17.56 8.90
CA ARG A 913 -14.95 -16.64 8.00
C ARG A 913 -15.65 -17.32 6.81
N ILE A 914 -15.12 -18.43 6.29
CA ILE A 914 -15.61 -19.09 5.07
C ILE A 914 -16.52 -20.28 5.42
N ASP A 915 -16.05 -21.18 6.27
CA ASP A 915 -16.78 -22.37 6.70
C ASP A 915 -16.26 -22.88 8.06
N PRO A 916 -16.88 -22.47 9.18
CA PRO A 916 -16.41 -22.84 10.50
C PRO A 916 -16.55 -24.34 10.81
N SER A 917 -17.29 -25.15 10.01
CA SER A 917 -17.32 -26.61 10.21
C SER A 917 -15.94 -27.24 10.05
N LYS A 918 -15.05 -26.61 9.27
CA LYS A 918 -13.70 -27.11 9.03
C LYS A 918 -12.74 -26.86 10.20
N HIS A 919 -13.14 -26.13 11.26
CA HIS A 919 -12.27 -25.81 12.41
C HIS A 919 -11.63 -27.06 13.03
N ARG A 920 -12.38 -28.16 13.16
CA ARG A 920 -11.85 -29.44 13.67
C ARG A 920 -10.67 -29.94 12.84
N ALA A 921 -10.85 -30.09 11.53
CA ALA A 921 -9.83 -30.58 10.63
C ALA A 921 -8.63 -29.63 10.49
N LEU A 922 -8.82 -28.32 10.72
CA LEU A 922 -7.71 -27.38 10.85
C LEU A 922 -6.94 -27.57 12.17
N ASP A 923 -7.63 -27.90 13.25
CA ASP A 923 -7.04 -28.17 14.56
C ASP A 923 -6.28 -29.50 14.57
N ASP A 924 -6.82 -30.53 13.89
CA ASP A 924 -6.14 -31.81 13.63
C ASP A 924 -4.81 -31.61 12.85
N LEU A 925 -4.76 -30.63 11.93
CA LEU A 925 -3.52 -30.20 11.24
C LEU A 925 -2.55 -29.39 12.12
N TYR A 926 -2.99 -28.90 13.28
CA TYR A 926 -2.19 -28.06 14.17
C TYR A 926 -1.73 -28.79 15.45
N ASP A 927 -2.45 -29.80 15.93
CA ASP A 927 -2.06 -30.54 17.14
C ASP A 927 -0.63 -31.11 17.12
N PRO A 928 -0.11 -31.67 16.00
CA PRO A 928 1.29 -32.09 15.91
C PRO A 928 2.31 -30.95 16.06
N SER A 929 1.86 -29.70 15.93
CA SER A 929 2.65 -28.47 16.12
C SER A 929 2.29 -27.69 17.38
N TYR A 930 1.33 -28.14 18.19
CA TYR A 930 0.89 -27.46 19.40
C TYR A 930 1.89 -27.70 20.55
N PRO A 931 2.49 -26.65 21.15
CA PRO A 931 3.36 -26.84 22.31
C PRO A 931 2.53 -27.24 23.55
N GLY A 932 2.76 -28.42 24.11
CA GLY A 932 2.12 -28.86 25.36
C GLY A 932 1.87 -30.37 25.41
N PRO A 933 1.25 -30.87 26.48
CA PRO A 933 0.71 -32.23 26.49
C PRO A 933 -0.41 -32.34 25.46
N ARG A 934 -0.33 -33.33 24.56
CA ARG A 934 -1.43 -33.62 23.62
C ARG A 934 -2.71 -33.95 24.41
N PRO A 935 -3.90 -33.59 23.90
CA PRO A 935 -5.14 -34.20 24.36
C PRO A 935 -5.01 -35.73 24.30
N TYR A 936 -5.48 -36.43 25.34
CA TYR A 936 -5.55 -37.90 25.30
C TYR A 936 -6.49 -38.34 24.18
N GLU A 937 -6.10 -39.39 23.45
CA GLU A 937 -6.93 -40.07 22.43
C GLU A 937 -8.18 -40.72 23.03
#